data_AF-A0A9C8AFC9-F1
#
_entry.id   AF-A0A9C8AFC9-F1
#
_cell.length_a   1.000
_cell.length_b   1.000
_cell.length_c   1.000
_cell.angle_alpha   90.00
_cell.angle_beta   90.00
_cell.angle_gamma   90.00
#
_symmetry.space_group_name_H-M   'P 1'
#
loop_
_entity.id
_entity.type
_entity.pdbx_description
1 polymer ?
#
loop_
_entity_poly.entity_id
_entity_poly.type
_entity_poly.pdbx_seq_one_letter_code
_entity_poly.pdbx_strand_id
1 'polypeptide(L)'
;MKIYQKFILAFSLMTAIVLVLGAVALQTFHQMNEEVTALTEDVVPGAISMLETKAALATLNNEVAEFVITGDSKHRSDVMDSMSKIQAKAEEHTAHEIHMGDEEHKEAQDMEDRAIDIIGLAKQVIQLNETGGADTKMDALQRQMHLKGEALSAILVEHVEIHRDELKTAHDQIRHAYENGIFYVWIAIISAFLLSIVVGLKMSLAISNPIKYAAEIAMNVAKGDFSKSIEEKYQNRRDEIGHLFQALEKMIHDLKTLVTTLAKQKDDALRINQALDHVTTSVLIADTDNKVIYANESAQQFFQQTEALIRQEMPHFQAKNVLGMSVDRFHQQAAAYRGDIDQDSTKTSHTLVTLSGLKLDISMTQVINAEGQHLGSVTEFRDRTVEIATELEVNAVMSAASQGDFNQRVNLADKTGFFKTFSEVLNQTFDYIEQMIEELRQVFAAIANGDLSQTITKDYAGSLEQLKNDVNATINKLTGVMSDIQDAAQAASEGDFTHGINLTDKEGFFATLSEFLNNILESNQQIIGELKHVFAAMANGDLTQIMTSQYVGTLEQLKNDVNATMTTLTRMINTVKQTADVVNMAATEISQGNTNLSQRTEQQAASLEETAASMEEMTGTVQQNSENAQAANQLAVSARDHAGQGGEVVGSAITAMTEISKSSKKVADIIGVIDEIAFQTNLLALNAAVEAARAGDQGRGFAVVAQEVRYLAQRSANAAKEIKGLIQDSVSKVEEGTHLVNQSGATLKEIVVAVKKVSDIISEIAAASREQTAGIQQVNKVVAQLDEMTQQNAALVEEASTASATMKEQVQMLKEHVAFFNTGKGTIPSAVNSKNAAASTPWFKEPANNFATSTPKPMVSSDDNDGWEDF
;
A
#
# COMPACT_ATOMS: atom_id res chain seq x y z
N MET A 1 14.49 -30.34 -13.48
CA MET A 1 13.34 -29.68 -12.83
C MET A 1 12.46 -29.08 -13.90
N LYS A 2 11.15 -29.31 -13.79
CA LYS A 2 10.13 -28.65 -14.60
C LYS A 2 10.20 -27.13 -14.38
N ILE A 3 9.70 -26.35 -15.33
CA ILE A 3 9.80 -24.88 -15.28
C ILE A 3 9.19 -24.34 -13.97
N TYR A 4 8.01 -24.83 -13.56
CA TYR A 4 7.34 -24.38 -12.33
C TYR A 4 8.11 -24.71 -11.03
N GLN A 5 8.84 -25.83 -10.98
CA GLN A 5 9.63 -26.23 -9.81
C GLN A 5 10.81 -25.27 -9.58
N LYS A 6 11.39 -24.74 -10.67
CA LYS A 6 12.44 -23.73 -10.59
C LYS A 6 11.91 -22.40 -10.04
N PHE A 7 10.68 -22.02 -10.40
CA PHE A 7 10.02 -20.83 -9.86
C PHE A 7 9.71 -20.97 -8.37
N ILE A 8 9.16 -22.10 -7.94
CA ILE A 8 8.87 -22.35 -6.52
C ILE A 8 10.16 -22.26 -5.69
N LEU A 9 11.25 -22.87 -6.13
CA LEU A 9 12.53 -22.84 -5.41
C LEU A 9 13.11 -21.41 -5.31
N ALA A 10 12.99 -20.61 -6.38
CA ALA A 10 13.40 -19.21 -6.38
C ALA A 10 12.56 -18.34 -5.41
N PHE A 11 11.23 -18.52 -5.40
CA PHE A 11 10.34 -17.81 -4.49
C PHE A 11 10.57 -18.23 -3.03
N SER A 12 10.72 -19.53 -2.75
CA SER A 12 10.99 -20.03 -1.40
C SER A 12 12.30 -19.48 -0.82
N LEU A 13 13.35 -19.34 -1.64
CA LEU A 13 14.62 -18.75 -1.22
C LEU A 13 14.47 -17.26 -0.88
N MET A 14 13.68 -16.52 -1.66
CA MET A 14 13.39 -15.11 -1.40
C MET A 14 12.56 -14.94 -0.12
N THR A 15 11.55 -15.78 0.11
CA THR A 15 10.75 -15.77 1.34
C THR A 15 11.59 -16.10 2.58
N ALA A 16 12.53 -17.05 2.47
CA ALA A 16 13.44 -17.39 3.58
C ALA A 16 14.32 -16.20 4.00
N ILE A 17 14.80 -15.40 3.03
CA ILE A 17 15.59 -14.19 3.32
C ILE A 17 14.75 -13.12 4.02
N VAL A 18 13.49 -12.95 3.61
CA VAL A 18 12.55 -12.04 4.29
C VAL A 18 12.26 -12.48 5.73
N LEU A 19 12.15 -13.78 5.98
CA LEU A 19 11.96 -14.31 7.34
C LEU A 19 13.19 -14.07 8.23
N VAL A 20 14.40 -14.24 7.70
CA VAL A 20 15.65 -13.93 8.44
C VAL A 20 15.74 -12.43 8.73
N LEU A 21 15.37 -11.57 7.77
CA LEU A 21 15.28 -10.12 7.97
C LEU A 21 14.30 -9.75 9.09
N GLY A 22 13.12 -10.37 9.10
CA GLY A 22 12.13 -10.18 10.16
C GLY A 22 12.66 -10.61 11.54
N ALA A 23 13.38 -11.74 11.61
CA ALA A 23 13.95 -12.21 12.87
C ALA A 23 15.04 -11.28 13.43
N VAL A 24 15.95 -10.79 12.57
CA VAL A 24 17.00 -9.82 12.99
C VAL A 24 16.36 -8.51 13.46
N ALA A 25 15.36 -8.00 12.74
CA ALA A 25 14.67 -6.78 13.14
C ALA A 25 13.96 -6.94 14.50
N LEU A 26 13.24 -8.05 14.70
CA LEU A 26 12.59 -8.34 15.97
C LEU A 26 13.58 -8.45 17.14
N GLN A 27 14.75 -9.05 16.91
CA GLN A 27 15.80 -9.15 17.91
C GLN A 27 16.36 -7.76 18.28
N THR A 28 16.62 -6.89 17.29
CA THR A 28 17.10 -5.52 17.55
C THR A 28 16.06 -4.68 18.30
N PHE A 29 14.76 -4.85 17.99
CA PHE A 29 13.70 -4.16 18.73
C PHE A 29 13.56 -4.67 20.16
N HIS A 30 13.73 -5.97 20.38
CA HIS A 30 13.68 -6.53 21.72
C HIS A 30 14.81 -6.00 22.60
N GLN A 31 16.04 -5.97 22.08
CA GLN A 31 17.20 -5.45 22.80
C GLN A 31 17.07 -3.96 23.13
N MET A 32 16.58 -3.15 22.17
CA MET A 32 16.30 -1.73 22.40
C MET A 32 15.19 -1.53 23.44
N ASN A 33 14.16 -2.39 23.46
CA ASN A 33 13.09 -2.32 24.44
C ASN A 33 13.60 -2.66 25.85
N GLU A 34 14.47 -3.64 26.01
CA GLU A 34 15.09 -3.97 27.31
C GLU A 34 15.92 -2.78 27.86
N GLU A 35 16.75 -2.14 27.02
CA GLU A 35 17.55 -0.97 27.43
C GLU A 35 16.68 0.25 27.79
N VAL A 36 15.59 0.50 27.06
CA VAL A 36 14.64 1.59 27.36
C VAL A 36 13.84 1.32 28.64
N THR A 37 13.46 0.06 28.88
CA THR A 37 12.76 -0.33 30.11
C THR A 37 13.66 -0.12 31.33
N ALA A 38 14.93 -0.55 31.27
CA ALA A 38 15.89 -0.31 32.35
C ALA A 38 16.08 1.19 32.67
N LEU A 39 16.15 2.05 31.65
CA LEU A 39 16.23 3.50 31.83
C LEU A 39 14.98 4.10 32.51
N THR A 40 13.80 3.60 32.15
CA THR A 40 12.52 4.20 32.57
C THR A 40 12.08 3.69 33.94
N GLU A 41 12.37 2.43 34.25
CA GLU A 41 11.93 1.80 35.50
C GLU A 41 12.96 1.95 36.64
N ASP A 42 14.21 2.32 36.35
CA ASP A 42 15.29 2.27 37.32
C ASP A 42 16.12 3.57 37.37
N VAL A 43 16.92 3.85 36.33
CA VAL A 43 17.89 4.96 36.30
C VAL A 43 17.23 6.34 36.43
N VAL A 44 16.10 6.59 35.74
CA VAL A 44 15.44 7.91 35.81
C VAL A 44 14.73 8.13 37.15
N PRO A 45 13.88 7.21 37.64
CA PRO A 45 13.29 7.33 38.98
C PRO A 45 14.34 7.44 40.10
N GLY A 46 15.41 6.64 40.08
CA GLY A 46 16.49 6.69 41.07
C GLY A 46 17.14 8.07 41.16
N ALA A 47 17.51 8.66 40.02
CA ALA A 47 18.06 10.02 39.96
C ALA A 47 17.09 11.11 40.48
N ILE A 48 15.78 10.96 40.20
CA ILE A 48 14.76 11.89 40.70
C ILE A 48 14.66 11.79 42.23
N SER A 49 14.59 10.59 42.79
CA SER A 49 14.52 10.38 44.24
C SER A 49 15.76 10.92 44.97
N MET A 50 16.96 10.83 44.38
CA MET A 50 18.17 11.47 44.93
C MET A 50 18.09 13.00 44.93
N LEU A 51 17.63 13.60 43.84
CA LEU A 51 17.47 15.07 43.73
C LEU A 51 16.42 15.59 44.72
N GLU A 52 15.31 14.87 44.90
CA GLU A 52 14.27 15.20 45.86
C GLU A 52 14.75 15.04 47.30
N THR A 53 15.51 13.99 47.60
CA THR A 53 16.16 13.79 48.91
C THR A 53 17.11 14.95 49.23
N LYS A 54 17.92 15.37 48.24
CA LYS A 54 18.81 16.53 48.37
C LYS A 54 18.04 17.84 48.61
N ALA A 55 16.94 18.05 47.89
CA ALA A 55 16.10 19.23 48.07
C ALA A 55 15.48 19.24 49.48
N ALA A 56 14.94 18.11 49.93
CA ALA A 56 14.35 17.98 51.26
C ALA A 56 15.37 18.15 52.38
N LEU A 57 16.63 17.70 52.20
CA LEU A 57 17.75 17.98 53.13
C LEU A 57 18.07 19.47 53.26
N ALA A 58 18.00 20.23 52.16
CA ALA A 58 18.20 21.67 52.19
C ALA A 58 17.07 22.38 52.93
N THR A 59 15.82 21.94 52.71
CA THR A 59 14.64 22.44 53.42
C THR A 59 14.71 22.14 54.92
N LEU A 60 15.03 20.89 55.31
CA LEU A 60 15.19 20.50 56.71
C LEU A 60 16.22 21.36 57.45
N ASN A 61 17.35 21.67 56.82
CA ASN A 61 18.37 22.53 57.42
C ASN A 61 17.84 23.94 57.72
N ASN A 62 17.02 24.51 56.83
CA ASN A 62 16.41 25.83 57.02
C ASN A 62 15.32 25.80 58.10
N GLU A 63 14.44 24.80 58.06
CA GLU A 63 13.33 24.67 59.01
C GLU A 63 13.82 24.40 60.43
N VAL A 64 14.86 23.58 60.60
CA VAL A 64 15.46 23.34 61.92
C VAL A 64 16.11 24.63 62.45
N ALA A 65 16.77 25.41 61.60
CA ALA A 65 17.33 26.70 62.00
C ALA A 65 16.25 27.68 62.48
N GLU A 66 15.14 27.75 61.75
CA GLU A 66 14.01 28.62 62.10
C GLU A 66 13.31 28.14 63.37
N PHE A 67 13.09 26.83 63.52
CA PHE A 67 12.51 26.21 64.70
C PHE A 67 13.35 26.44 65.97
N VAL A 68 14.69 26.40 65.88
CA VAL A 68 15.59 26.71 66.99
C VAL A 68 15.47 28.19 67.43
N ILE A 69 15.22 29.10 66.49
CA ILE A 69 15.07 30.55 66.77
C ILE A 69 13.70 30.88 67.36
N THR A 70 12.63 30.32 66.80
CA THR A 70 11.24 30.70 67.12
C THR A 70 10.61 29.86 68.21
N GLY A 71 10.96 28.56 68.29
CA GLY A 71 10.32 27.60 69.18
C GLY A 71 8.84 27.34 68.89
N ASP A 72 8.34 27.75 67.72
CA ASP A 72 6.92 27.68 67.35
C ASP A 72 6.50 26.25 66.92
N SER A 73 5.23 25.91 67.18
CA SER A 73 4.64 24.63 66.80
C SER A 73 4.47 24.48 65.29
N LYS A 74 4.37 25.58 64.55
CA LYS A 74 4.31 25.56 63.08
C LYS A 74 5.62 25.04 62.48
N HIS A 75 6.76 25.63 62.84
CA HIS A 75 8.07 25.18 62.36
C HIS A 75 8.41 23.76 62.80
N ARG A 76 7.89 23.29 63.95
CA ARG A 76 7.99 21.89 64.36
C ARG A 76 7.32 20.94 63.37
N SER A 77 6.15 21.31 62.86
CA SER A 77 5.40 20.51 61.87
C SER A 77 6.16 20.46 60.56
N ASP A 78 6.71 21.59 60.12
CA ASP A 78 7.49 21.69 58.88
C ASP A 78 8.75 20.81 58.95
N VAL A 79 9.50 20.87 60.06
CA VAL A 79 10.65 19.98 60.32
C VAL A 79 10.24 18.49 60.28
N MET A 80 9.06 18.14 60.82
CA MET A 80 8.54 16.77 60.77
C MET A 80 8.16 16.32 59.36
N ASP A 81 7.60 17.22 58.55
CA ASP A 81 7.26 16.95 57.16
C ASP A 81 8.54 16.74 56.31
N SER A 82 9.54 17.61 56.45
CA SER A 82 10.83 17.46 55.78
C SER A 82 11.55 16.17 56.17
N MET A 83 11.49 15.76 57.45
CA MET A 83 12.03 14.46 57.87
C MET A 83 11.30 13.28 57.20
N SER A 84 9.97 13.36 57.05
CA SER A 84 9.19 12.29 56.41
C SER A 84 9.51 12.18 54.92
N LYS A 85 9.64 13.31 54.23
CA LYS A 85 10.02 13.39 52.82
C LYS A 85 11.43 12.85 52.57
N ILE A 86 12.41 13.23 53.38
CA ILE A 86 13.77 12.70 53.28
C ILE A 86 13.77 11.18 53.46
N GLN A 87 13.03 10.67 54.44
CA GLN A 87 12.96 9.22 54.68
C GLN A 87 12.30 8.49 53.50
N ALA A 88 11.12 8.94 53.07
CA ALA A 88 10.40 8.29 51.97
C ALA A 88 11.19 8.30 50.66
N LYS A 89 11.87 9.40 50.34
CA LYS A 89 12.64 9.54 49.09
C LYS A 89 13.99 8.81 49.13
N ALA A 90 14.62 8.72 50.30
CA ALA A 90 15.80 7.88 50.48
C ALA A 90 15.46 6.38 50.37
N GLU A 91 14.35 5.93 50.97
CA GLU A 91 13.84 4.56 50.84
C GLU A 91 13.43 4.25 49.40
N GLU A 92 12.76 5.18 48.71
CA GLU A 92 12.39 5.05 47.30
C GLU A 92 13.61 4.90 46.40
N HIS A 93 14.65 5.71 46.62
CA HIS A 93 15.91 5.59 45.91
C HIS A 93 16.55 4.20 46.10
N THR A 94 16.69 3.72 47.35
CA THR A 94 17.25 2.39 47.64
C THR A 94 16.43 1.26 47.00
N ALA A 95 15.11 1.45 46.84
CA ALA A 95 14.24 0.47 46.23
C ALA A 95 14.41 0.34 44.71
N HIS A 96 14.77 1.42 44.02
CA HIS A 96 15.03 1.38 42.57
C HIS A 96 16.38 0.69 42.30
N GLU A 97 17.42 0.98 43.09
CA GLU A 97 18.78 0.43 42.96
C GLU A 97 18.94 -1.09 43.20
N ILE A 98 17.87 -1.83 43.51
CA ILE A 98 17.91 -3.29 43.71
C ILE A 98 18.23 -4.03 42.39
N HIS A 99 18.05 -3.37 41.25
CA HIS A 99 18.16 -3.98 39.93
C HIS A 99 19.51 -3.70 39.22
N MET A 100 20.36 -2.78 39.70
CA MET A 100 21.59 -2.37 39.00
C MET A 100 22.89 -3.06 39.47
N GLY A 101 22.99 -3.53 40.72
CA GLY A 101 24.12 -4.39 41.13
C GLY A 101 24.41 -4.38 42.64
N ASP A 102 25.22 -5.35 43.10
CA ASP A 102 25.56 -5.49 44.53
C ASP A 102 26.34 -4.28 45.11
N GLU A 103 27.03 -3.50 44.27
CA GLU A 103 27.79 -2.30 44.69
C GLU A 103 26.91 -1.05 44.79
N GLU A 104 26.08 -0.75 43.78
CA GLU A 104 25.18 0.42 43.77
C GLU A 104 24.09 0.31 44.84
N HIS A 105 23.50 -0.88 45.01
CA HIS A 105 22.54 -1.10 46.09
C HIS A 105 23.13 -0.84 47.48
N LYS A 106 24.42 -1.15 47.65
CA LYS A 106 25.13 -0.91 48.91
C LYS A 106 25.44 0.58 49.12
N GLU A 107 25.72 1.32 48.06
CA GLU A 107 25.87 2.78 48.14
C GLU A 107 24.54 3.47 48.44
N ALA A 108 23.44 3.01 47.84
CA ALA A 108 22.10 3.50 48.14
C ALA A 108 21.70 3.27 49.60
N GLN A 109 21.99 2.09 50.14
CA GLN A 109 21.82 1.81 51.57
C GLN A 109 22.68 2.72 52.47
N ASP A 110 23.92 3.01 52.10
CA ASP A 110 24.76 3.95 52.86
C ASP A 110 24.19 5.38 52.84
N MET A 111 23.57 5.80 51.73
CA MET A 111 22.89 7.10 51.64
C MET A 111 21.63 7.14 52.52
N GLU A 112 20.83 6.08 52.52
CA GLU A 112 19.64 5.95 53.36
C GLU A 112 20.00 5.97 54.86
N ASP A 113 21.01 5.20 55.27
CA ASP A 113 21.51 5.17 56.64
C ASP A 113 21.98 6.56 57.10
N ARG A 114 22.65 7.31 56.22
CA ARG A 114 23.07 8.70 56.50
C ARG A 114 21.89 9.66 56.61
N ALA A 115 20.85 9.46 55.81
CA ALA A 115 19.62 10.24 55.88
C ALA A 115 18.90 10.00 57.23
N ILE A 116 18.81 8.73 57.66
CA ILE A 116 18.26 8.33 58.97
C ILE A 116 19.05 8.97 60.12
N ASP A 117 20.37 9.00 60.02
CA ASP A 117 21.26 9.66 60.99
C ASP A 117 20.94 11.16 61.15
N ILE A 118 20.72 11.86 60.03
CA ILE A 118 20.37 13.29 60.00
C ILE A 118 18.98 13.52 60.60
N ILE A 119 18.00 12.69 60.26
CA ILE A 119 16.66 12.69 60.86
C ILE A 119 16.75 12.48 62.38
N GLY A 120 17.63 11.58 62.82
CA GLY A 120 17.90 11.33 64.24
C GLY A 120 18.43 12.57 64.98
N LEU A 121 19.28 13.37 64.33
CA LEU A 121 19.76 14.65 64.88
C LEU A 121 18.64 15.69 64.94
N ALA A 122 17.82 15.82 63.91
CA ALA A 122 16.67 16.74 63.89
C ALA A 122 15.66 16.40 65.01
N LYS A 123 15.37 15.10 65.24
CA LYS A 123 14.53 14.64 66.37
C LYS A 123 15.11 15.03 67.73
N GLN A 124 16.43 14.95 67.90
CA GLN A 124 17.10 15.39 69.13
C GLN A 124 17.00 16.91 69.32
N VAL A 125 17.06 17.70 68.25
CA VAL A 125 16.85 19.16 68.31
C VAL A 125 15.42 19.48 68.78
N ILE A 126 14.41 18.81 68.23
CA ILE A 126 13.01 18.95 68.67
C ILE A 126 12.88 18.62 70.17
N GLN A 127 13.38 17.46 70.59
CA GLN A 127 13.27 17.01 71.98
C GLN A 127 14.01 17.93 72.97
N LEU A 128 15.16 18.47 72.56
CA LEU A 128 15.96 19.35 73.40
C LEU A 128 15.32 20.74 73.55
N ASN A 129 14.70 21.26 72.50
CA ASN A 129 13.93 22.51 72.56
C ASN A 129 12.69 22.35 73.46
N GLU A 130 11.92 21.26 73.31
CA GLU A 130 10.74 20.96 74.13
C GLU A 130 11.05 20.78 75.63
N THR A 131 12.26 20.34 75.97
CA THR A 131 12.70 20.12 77.36
C THR A 131 13.42 21.32 77.98
N GLY A 132 13.52 22.46 77.26
CA GLY A 132 14.20 23.67 77.73
C GLY A 132 15.72 23.52 77.84
N GLY A 133 16.32 22.74 76.92
CA GLY A 133 17.77 22.54 76.86
C GLY A 133 18.54 23.83 76.54
N ALA A 134 19.86 23.82 76.80
CA ALA A 134 20.71 24.99 76.56
C ALA A 134 20.96 25.23 75.07
N ASP A 135 20.81 26.48 74.60
CA ASP A 135 21.03 26.92 73.21
C ASP A 135 22.34 26.38 72.61
N THR A 136 23.43 26.40 73.39
CA THR A 136 24.74 25.87 73.00
C THR A 136 24.76 24.40 72.57
N LYS A 137 23.82 23.57 73.07
CA LYS A 137 23.68 22.17 72.67
C LYS A 137 22.82 22.02 71.41
N MET A 138 21.78 22.85 71.24
CA MET A 138 20.99 22.92 70.00
C MET A 138 21.86 23.40 68.82
N ASP A 139 22.68 24.44 69.02
CA ASP A 139 23.64 24.92 68.03
C ASP A 139 24.65 23.83 67.61
N ALA A 140 25.11 23.02 68.58
CA ALA A 140 26.02 21.91 68.31
C ALA A 140 25.36 20.81 67.46
N LEU A 141 24.10 20.47 67.74
CA LEU A 141 23.32 19.50 66.96
C LEU A 141 23.01 20.03 65.56
N GLN A 142 22.61 21.31 65.44
CA GLN A 142 22.36 21.96 64.15
C GLN A 142 23.63 21.99 63.30
N ARG A 143 24.80 22.27 63.89
CA ARG A 143 26.08 22.22 63.19
C ARG A 143 26.45 20.81 62.74
N GLN A 144 26.19 19.79 63.57
CA GLN A 144 26.39 18.39 63.16
C GLN A 144 25.46 17.99 62.01
N MET A 145 24.20 18.43 62.06
CA MET A 145 23.21 18.18 61.02
C MET A 145 23.62 18.83 59.71
N HIS A 146 24.08 20.09 59.73
CA HIS A 146 24.60 20.77 58.54
C HIS A 146 25.79 20.03 57.93
N LEU A 147 26.78 19.63 58.74
CA LEU A 147 27.97 18.89 58.27
C LEU A 147 27.63 17.53 57.67
N LYS A 148 26.73 16.77 58.32
CA LYS A 148 26.27 15.47 57.79
C LYS A 148 25.40 15.63 56.55
N GLY A 149 24.54 16.65 56.52
CA GLY A 149 23.71 16.98 55.36
C GLY A 149 24.52 17.42 54.15
N GLU A 150 25.61 18.19 54.35
CA GLU A 150 26.53 18.57 53.27
C GLU A 150 27.29 17.34 52.72
N ALA A 151 27.72 16.44 53.60
CA ALA A 151 28.36 15.19 53.19
C ALA A 151 27.41 14.26 52.40
N LEU A 152 26.16 14.12 52.82
CA LEU A 152 25.14 13.35 52.09
C LEU A 152 24.77 14.03 50.76
N SER A 153 24.62 15.36 50.74
CA SER A 153 24.35 16.14 49.53
C SER A 153 25.46 15.99 48.49
N ALA A 154 26.73 15.93 48.91
CA ALA A 154 27.84 15.68 48.01
C ALA A 154 27.77 14.29 47.36
N ILE A 155 27.45 13.25 48.15
CA ILE A 155 27.28 11.88 47.68
C ILE A 155 26.09 11.76 46.71
N LEU A 156 24.95 12.38 47.03
CA LEU A 156 23.78 12.42 46.14
C LEU A 156 24.09 13.10 44.80
N VAL A 157 24.93 14.15 44.78
CA VAL A 157 25.34 14.80 43.53
C VAL A 157 26.26 13.91 42.70
N GLU A 158 27.22 13.26 43.34
CA GLU A 158 28.15 12.33 42.68
C GLU A 158 27.36 11.19 42.02
N HIS A 159 26.37 10.64 42.71
CA HIS A 159 25.58 9.51 42.19
C HIS A 159 24.56 9.94 41.11
N VAL A 160 24.02 11.16 41.18
CA VAL A 160 23.25 11.76 40.06
C VAL A 160 24.14 11.95 38.81
N GLU A 161 25.44 12.24 38.97
CA GLU A 161 26.38 12.29 37.84
C GLU A 161 26.65 10.90 37.24
N ILE A 162 26.73 9.85 38.07
CA ILE A 162 26.84 8.45 37.62
C ILE A 162 25.62 8.07 36.75
N HIS A 163 24.41 8.29 37.26
CA HIS A 163 23.18 8.04 36.51
C HIS A 163 23.08 8.85 35.22
N ARG A 164 23.60 10.09 35.22
CA ARG A 164 23.65 10.92 34.01
C ARG A 164 24.58 10.33 32.96
N ASP A 165 25.72 9.78 33.36
CA ASP A 165 26.66 9.13 32.46
C ASP A 165 26.13 7.77 31.97
N GLU A 166 25.35 7.05 32.78
CA GLU A 166 24.61 5.85 32.37
C GLU A 166 23.52 6.16 31.36
N LEU A 167 22.69 7.18 31.61
CA LEU A 167 21.70 7.70 30.66
C LEU A 167 22.33 8.03 29.30
N LYS A 168 23.50 8.66 29.32
CA LYS A 168 24.26 8.98 28.11
C LYS A 168 24.81 7.75 27.42
N THR A 169 25.38 6.81 28.19
CA THR A 169 25.93 5.56 27.66
C THR A 169 24.84 4.69 27.05
N ALA A 170 23.70 4.56 27.70
CA ALA A 170 22.53 3.86 27.20
C ALA A 170 21.95 4.55 25.95
N HIS A 171 21.90 5.89 25.93
CA HIS A 171 21.52 6.63 24.73
C HIS A 171 22.45 6.33 23.54
N ASP A 172 23.76 6.32 23.77
CA ASP A 172 24.76 6.00 22.74
C ASP A 172 24.65 4.53 22.29
N GLN A 173 24.37 3.60 23.21
CA GLN A 173 24.15 2.17 22.89
C GLN A 173 22.88 1.96 22.06
N ILE A 174 21.74 2.55 22.45
CA ILE A 174 20.49 2.54 21.68
C ILE A 174 20.72 3.11 20.29
N ARG A 175 21.45 4.23 20.19
CA ARG A 175 21.77 4.86 18.91
C ARG A 175 22.63 3.95 18.03
N HIS A 176 23.66 3.33 18.60
CA HIS A 176 24.51 2.38 17.87
C HIS A 176 23.74 1.13 17.45
N ALA A 177 22.85 0.60 18.30
CA ALA A 177 21.97 -0.53 17.95
C ALA A 177 21.03 -0.17 16.79
N TYR A 178 20.47 1.05 16.80
CA TYR A 178 19.64 1.58 15.73
C TYR A 178 20.41 1.76 14.41
N GLU A 179 21.57 2.41 14.44
CA GLU A 179 22.42 2.65 13.26
C GLU A 179 22.91 1.33 12.65
N ASN A 180 23.36 0.38 13.48
CA ASN A 180 23.76 -0.95 13.05
C ASN A 180 22.57 -1.75 12.50
N GLY A 181 21.40 -1.66 13.13
CA GLY A 181 20.17 -2.30 12.67
C GLY A 181 19.79 -1.84 11.26
N ILE A 182 19.80 -0.53 11.01
CA ILE A 182 19.57 0.05 9.68
C ILE A 182 20.62 -0.43 8.68
N PHE A 183 21.90 -0.45 9.06
CA PHE A 183 22.98 -0.89 8.19
C PHE A 183 22.82 -2.36 7.76
N TYR A 184 22.47 -3.27 8.68
CA TYR A 184 22.21 -4.68 8.35
C TYR A 184 20.99 -4.87 7.44
N VAL A 185 19.93 -4.09 7.65
CA VAL A 185 18.75 -4.10 6.77
C VAL A 185 19.13 -3.69 5.35
N TRP A 186 19.95 -2.64 5.18
CA TRP A 186 20.44 -2.22 3.86
C TRP A 186 21.30 -3.27 3.17
N ILE A 187 22.25 -3.88 3.87
CA ILE A 187 23.07 -4.98 3.30
C ILE A 187 22.18 -6.12 2.82
N ALA A 188 21.17 -6.50 3.60
CA ALA A 188 20.28 -7.59 3.26
C ALA A 188 19.36 -7.26 2.08
N ILE A 189 18.84 -6.02 1.98
CA ILE A 189 18.06 -5.55 0.82
C ILE A 189 18.92 -5.61 -0.45
N ILE A 190 20.15 -5.09 -0.40
CA ILE A 190 21.08 -5.08 -1.54
C ILE A 190 21.42 -6.52 -1.95
N SER A 191 21.70 -7.39 -0.97
CA SER A 191 22.02 -8.80 -1.21
C SER A 191 20.84 -9.55 -1.84
N ALA A 192 19.61 -9.32 -1.36
CA ALA A 192 18.39 -9.90 -1.92
C ALA A 192 18.14 -9.41 -3.36
N PHE A 193 18.39 -8.13 -3.63
CA PHE A 193 18.26 -7.55 -4.96
C PHE A 193 19.27 -8.14 -5.95
N LEU A 194 20.55 -8.24 -5.55
CA LEU A 194 21.60 -8.86 -6.37
C LEU A 194 21.31 -10.34 -6.63
N LEU A 195 20.83 -11.08 -5.62
CA LEU A 195 20.45 -12.48 -5.77
C LEU A 195 19.27 -12.65 -6.75
N SER A 196 18.27 -11.77 -6.67
CA SER A 196 17.13 -11.76 -7.58
C SER A 196 17.57 -11.55 -9.03
N ILE A 197 18.49 -10.62 -9.28
CA ILE A 197 19.08 -10.39 -10.61
C ILE A 197 19.80 -11.64 -11.11
N VAL A 198 20.65 -12.27 -10.29
CA VAL A 198 21.42 -13.46 -10.68
C VAL A 198 20.48 -14.64 -10.99
N VAL A 199 19.47 -14.88 -10.16
CA VAL A 199 18.48 -15.94 -10.37
C VAL A 199 17.65 -15.67 -11.63
N GLY A 200 17.20 -14.43 -11.83
CA GLY A 200 16.44 -14.00 -13.01
C GLY A 200 17.23 -14.19 -14.32
N LEU A 201 18.50 -13.77 -14.34
CA LEU A 201 19.38 -13.95 -15.51
C LEU A 201 19.63 -15.44 -15.81
N LYS A 202 19.88 -16.26 -14.79
CA LYS A 202 20.07 -17.72 -14.94
C LYS A 202 18.79 -18.40 -15.44
N MET A 203 17.60 -18.00 -14.97
CA MET A 203 16.32 -18.52 -15.46
C MET A 203 16.05 -18.12 -16.91
N SER A 204 16.31 -16.86 -17.27
CA SER A 204 16.10 -16.34 -18.62
C SER A 204 16.90 -17.12 -19.67
N LEU A 205 18.19 -17.38 -19.40
CA LEU A 205 19.05 -18.17 -20.30
C LEU A 205 18.63 -19.65 -20.39
N ALA A 206 18.15 -20.23 -19.28
CA ALA A 206 17.76 -21.64 -19.22
C ALA A 206 16.44 -21.95 -19.96
N ILE A 207 15.63 -20.93 -20.28
CA ILE A 207 14.34 -21.06 -20.98
C ILE A 207 14.42 -20.50 -22.41
N SER A 208 15.04 -19.34 -22.61
CA SER A 208 15.03 -18.64 -23.90
C SER A 208 15.84 -19.34 -25.01
N ASN A 209 17.07 -19.77 -24.72
CA ASN A 209 17.97 -20.34 -25.74
C ASN A 209 17.43 -21.64 -26.37
N PRO A 210 16.90 -22.61 -25.59
CA PRO A 210 16.37 -23.85 -26.15
C PRO A 210 15.10 -23.67 -26.98
N ILE A 211 14.24 -22.68 -26.65
CA ILE A 211 13.02 -22.37 -27.40
C ILE A 211 13.37 -21.75 -28.77
N LYS A 212 14.38 -20.87 -28.81
CA LYS A 212 14.90 -20.31 -30.08
C LYS A 212 15.42 -21.41 -31.01
N TYR A 213 16.14 -22.40 -30.48
CA TYR A 213 16.65 -23.53 -31.26
C TYR A 213 15.54 -24.44 -31.81
N ALA A 214 14.49 -24.70 -31.03
CA ALA A 214 13.33 -25.47 -31.51
C ALA A 214 12.61 -24.77 -32.69
N ALA A 215 12.48 -23.45 -32.62
CA ALA A 215 11.89 -22.65 -33.70
C ALA A 215 12.72 -22.72 -34.99
N GLU A 216 14.05 -22.73 -34.89
CA GLU A 216 14.96 -22.83 -36.04
C GLU A 216 14.82 -24.17 -36.78
N ILE A 217 14.70 -25.29 -36.05
CA ILE A 217 14.49 -26.62 -36.65
C ILE A 217 13.16 -26.70 -37.39
N ALA A 218 12.08 -26.20 -36.77
CA ALA A 218 10.76 -26.17 -37.41
C ALA A 218 10.78 -25.40 -38.74
N MET A 219 11.53 -24.29 -38.80
CA MET A 219 11.63 -23.45 -40.00
C MET A 219 12.44 -24.09 -41.13
N ASN A 220 13.40 -24.98 -40.82
CA ASN A 220 14.17 -25.71 -41.83
C ASN A 220 13.35 -26.86 -42.46
N VAL A 221 12.54 -27.57 -41.66
CA VAL A 221 11.63 -28.61 -42.17
C VAL A 221 10.60 -28.03 -43.15
N ALA A 222 10.07 -26.84 -42.85
CA ALA A 222 9.16 -26.13 -43.75
C ALA A 222 9.78 -25.78 -45.12
N LYS A 223 11.11 -25.75 -45.23
CA LYS A 223 11.85 -25.45 -46.47
C LYS A 223 12.20 -26.70 -47.29
N GLY A 224 11.72 -27.89 -46.88
CA GLY A 224 11.96 -29.15 -47.60
C GLY A 224 13.33 -29.77 -47.34
N ASP A 225 14.11 -29.24 -46.40
CA ASP A 225 15.39 -29.80 -45.98
C ASP A 225 15.17 -30.73 -44.76
N PHE A 226 15.07 -32.03 -45.05
CA PHE A 226 14.83 -33.08 -44.04
C PHE A 226 16.12 -33.72 -43.51
N SER A 227 17.28 -33.09 -43.73
CA SER A 227 18.60 -33.69 -43.45
C SER A 227 19.18 -33.37 -42.06
N LYS A 228 18.69 -32.34 -41.35
CA LYS A 228 19.23 -31.91 -40.05
C LYS A 228 18.63 -32.68 -38.86
N SER A 229 19.49 -33.35 -38.08
CA SER A 229 19.13 -34.00 -36.80
C SER A 229 19.28 -33.05 -35.61
N ILE A 230 18.41 -33.19 -34.59
CA ILE A 230 18.44 -32.40 -33.35
C ILE A 230 19.75 -32.67 -32.57
N GLU A 231 20.44 -31.64 -32.05
CA GLU A 231 21.68 -31.81 -31.26
C GLU A 231 21.51 -32.63 -29.96
N GLU A 232 22.49 -33.49 -29.65
CA GLU A 232 22.50 -34.44 -28.52
C GLU A 232 22.23 -33.80 -27.13
N LYS A 233 22.69 -32.55 -26.93
CA LYS A 233 22.49 -31.81 -25.67
C LYS A 233 21.01 -31.50 -25.35
N TYR A 234 20.13 -31.56 -26.34
CA TYR A 234 18.68 -31.33 -26.18
C TYR A 234 17.85 -32.63 -26.20
N GLN A 235 18.41 -33.74 -26.70
CA GLN A 235 17.73 -35.03 -26.83
C GLN A 235 17.40 -35.68 -25.48
N ASN A 236 18.23 -35.47 -24.45
CA ASN A 236 18.08 -36.09 -23.14
C ASN A 236 17.35 -35.23 -22.10
N ARG A 237 16.72 -34.12 -22.51
CA ARG A 237 15.93 -33.29 -21.58
C ARG A 237 14.61 -33.98 -21.23
N ARG A 238 14.30 -34.03 -19.93
CA ARG A 238 13.07 -34.61 -19.37
C ARG A 238 12.06 -33.54 -18.90
N ASP A 239 12.25 -32.30 -19.33
CA ASP A 239 11.34 -31.18 -19.04
C ASP A 239 10.41 -30.91 -20.23
N GLU A 240 9.52 -29.95 -20.08
CA GLU A 240 8.51 -29.59 -21.09
C GLU A 240 9.13 -29.28 -22.47
N ILE A 241 10.37 -28.79 -22.49
CA ILE A 241 11.11 -28.45 -23.72
C ILE A 241 11.66 -29.71 -24.40
N GLY A 242 12.03 -30.76 -23.65
CA GLY A 242 12.45 -32.04 -24.23
C GLY A 242 11.33 -32.75 -25.00
N HIS A 243 10.09 -32.67 -24.51
CA HIS A 243 8.93 -33.20 -25.21
C HIS A 243 8.64 -32.49 -26.54
N LEU A 244 8.89 -31.18 -26.62
CA LEU A 244 8.77 -30.41 -27.86
C LEU A 244 9.75 -30.91 -28.94
N PHE A 245 11.00 -31.22 -28.56
CA PHE A 245 11.99 -31.74 -29.50
C PHE A 245 11.65 -33.14 -30.02
N GLN A 246 11.10 -34.03 -29.19
CA GLN A 246 10.69 -35.38 -29.61
C GLN A 246 9.54 -35.36 -30.64
N ALA A 247 8.61 -34.41 -30.53
CA ALA A 247 7.51 -34.27 -31.48
C ALA A 247 8.00 -33.80 -32.87
N LEU A 248 9.00 -32.91 -32.90
CA LEU A 248 9.63 -32.42 -34.13
C LEU A 248 10.36 -33.52 -34.91
N GLU A 249 11.01 -34.46 -34.22
CA GLU A 249 11.75 -35.57 -34.85
C GLU A 249 10.86 -36.55 -35.62
N LYS A 250 9.69 -36.89 -35.06
CA LYS A 250 8.74 -37.83 -35.68
C LYS A 250 8.21 -37.34 -37.03
N MET A 251 7.93 -36.04 -37.15
CA MET A 251 7.40 -35.41 -38.37
C MET A 251 8.35 -35.50 -39.57
N ILE A 252 9.67 -35.44 -39.34
CA ILE A 252 10.69 -35.47 -40.39
C ILE A 252 10.78 -36.86 -41.05
N HIS A 253 10.45 -37.93 -40.32
CA HIS A 253 10.55 -39.31 -40.81
C HIS A 253 9.46 -39.68 -41.85
N ASP A 254 8.22 -39.24 -41.64
CA ASP A 254 7.07 -39.65 -42.45
C ASP A 254 7.08 -39.09 -43.89
N LEU A 255 7.73 -37.95 -44.12
CA LEU A 255 7.80 -37.27 -45.42
C LEU A 255 8.71 -37.97 -46.46
N LYS A 256 9.64 -38.83 -46.04
CA LYS A 256 10.65 -39.45 -46.93
C LYS A 256 10.11 -40.63 -47.76
N THR A 257 9.00 -41.24 -47.34
CA THR A 257 8.49 -42.51 -47.88
C THR A 257 7.58 -42.33 -49.11
N LEU A 258 7.12 -41.11 -49.37
CA LEU A 258 6.06 -40.84 -50.36
C LEU A 258 6.56 -40.68 -51.81
N VAL A 259 7.86 -40.51 -52.03
CA VAL A 259 8.44 -40.07 -53.32
C VAL A 259 8.74 -41.22 -54.32
N THR A 260 8.71 -42.50 -53.92
CA THR A 260 9.27 -43.61 -54.72
C THR A 260 8.34 -44.40 -55.65
N THR A 261 7.05 -44.07 -55.79
CA THR A 261 6.04 -45.05 -56.31
C THR A 261 5.57 -44.86 -57.78
N LEU A 262 6.19 -44.02 -58.62
CA LEU A 262 5.52 -43.51 -59.85
C LEU A 262 6.01 -43.91 -61.28
N ALA A 263 6.82 -44.95 -61.57
CA ALA A 263 7.37 -45.13 -62.95
C ALA A 263 7.43 -46.55 -63.61
N LYS A 264 6.42 -47.01 -64.38
CA LYS A 264 6.56 -48.18 -65.33
C LYS A 264 5.42 -48.41 -66.39
N GLN A 265 5.68 -48.45 -67.74
CA GLN A 265 5.15 -49.40 -68.83
C GLN A 265 5.10 -48.90 -70.35
N LYS A 266 5.44 -49.74 -71.39
CA LYS A 266 4.69 -50.18 -72.68
C LYS A 266 5.51 -50.65 -73.97
N ASP A 267 5.10 -51.71 -74.76
CA ASP A 267 4.79 -51.83 -76.27
C ASP A 267 4.87 -53.26 -76.98
N ASP A 268 4.17 -53.52 -78.15
CA ASP A 268 4.47 -54.45 -79.32
C ASP A 268 3.28 -54.92 -80.28
N ALA A 269 3.59 -55.37 -81.53
CA ALA A 269 2.75 -55.47 -82.78
C ALA A 269 2.85 -56.77 -83.66
N LEU A 270 1.88 -57.07 -84.58
CA LEU A 270 1.90 -58.17 -85.61
C LEU A 270 0.82 -58.02 -86.74
N ARG A 271 1.12 -57.75 -88.05
CA ARG A 271 0.07 -57.77 -89.14
C ARG A 271 0.42 -57.68 -90.68
N ILE A 272 1.55 -58.18 -91.21
CA ILE A 272 2.09 -57.76 -92.56
C ILE A 272 1.69 -58.52 -93.86
N ASN A 273 1.12 -59.75 -93.87
CA ASN A 273 1.07 -60.58 -95.11
C ASN A 273 0.10 -60.18 -96.25
N GLN A 274 -0.83 -59.23 -96.08
CA GLN A 274 -1.84 -58.90 -97.11
C GLN A 274 -1.40 -57.85 -98.14
N ALA A 275 -0.16 -57.34 -98.07
CA ALA A 275 0.25 -56.12 -98.78
C ALA A 275 0.98 -56.33 -100.13
N LEU A 276 1.46 -57.52 -100.49
CA LEU A 276 2.53 -57.66 -101.50
C LEU A 276 2.12 -57.78 -102.98
N ASP A 277 0.90 -58.18 -103.35
CA ASP A 277 0.53 -58.42 -104.77
C ASP A 277 0.05 -57.18 -105.56
N HIS A 278 -0.23 -56.05 -104.88
CA HIS A 278 -0.73 -54.80 -105.51
C HIS A 278 0.22 -53.61 -105.32
N VAL A 279 1.48 -53.89 -105.01
CA VAL A 279 2.50 -52.86 -104.77
C VAL A 279 3.05 -52.31 -106.09
N THR A 280 3.10 -50.97 -106.18
CA THR A 280 3.64 -50.19 -107.30
C THR A 280 5.17 -50.26 -107.43
N THR A 281 5.85 -50.82 -106.43
CA THR A 281 7.29 -51.06 -106.46
C THR A 281 7.60 -52.22 -107.39
N SER A 282 8.67 -52.12 -108.18
CA SER A 282 9.14 -53.20 -109.04
C SER A 282 9.78 -54.31 -108.19
N VAL A 283 9.10 -55.44 -108.00
CA VAL A 283 9.58 -56.58 -107.19
C VAL A 283 9.95 -57.77 -108.10
N LEU A 284 11.15 -58.30 -107.93
CA LEU A 284 11.60 -59.58 -108.45
C LEU A 284 11.77 -60.58 -107.29
N ILE A 285 11.51 -61.86 -107.50
CA ILE A 285 11.95 -62.94 -106.59
C ILE A 285 12.80 -63.87 -107.42
N ALA A 286 13.96 -64.26 -106.91
CA ALA A 286 14.86 -65.23 -107.51
C ALA A 286 14.95 -66.51 -106.67
N ASP A 287 15.18 -67.64 -107.33
CA ASP A 287 15.45 -68.93 -106.68
C ASP A 287 16.87 -68.98 -106.06
N THR A 288 17.21 -70.12 -105.46
CA THR A 288 18.52 -70.40 -104.86
C THR A 288 19.69 -70.32 -105.84
N ASP A 289 19.44 -70.35 -107.17
CA ASP A 289 20.45 -70.19 -108.21
C ASP A 289 20.53 -68.73 -108.75
N ASN A 290 19.90 -67.78 -108.05
CA ASN A 290 19.75 -66.37 -108.44
C ASN A 290 19.06 -66.19 -109.80
N LYS A 291 18.22 -67.12 -110.23
CA LYS A 291 17.37 -66.94 -111.42
C LYS A 291 16.04 -66.36 -111.00
N VAL A 292 15.61 -65.30 -111.68
CA VAL A 292 14.32 -64.65 -111.41
C VAL A 292 13.17 -65.64 -111.66
N ILE A 293 12.43 -65.99 -110.59
CA ILE A 293 11.25 -66.86 -110.60
C ILE A 293 9.92 -66.09 -110.54
N TYR A 294 9.93 -64.88 -109.98
CA TYR A 294 8.77 -64.01 -109.94
C TYR A 294 9.19 -62.59 -110.30
N ALA A 295 8.35 -61.89 -111.04
CA ALA A 295 8.50 -60.48 -111.31
C ALA A 295 7.09 -59.89 -111.28
N ASN A 296 6.82 -59.01 -110.32
CA ASN A 296 5.53 -58.35 -110.24
C ASN A 296 5.33 -57.41 -111.45
N GLU A 297 4.09 -56.96 -111.66
CA GLU A 297 3.72 -56.20 -112.86
C GLU A 297 4.56 -54.93 -113.03
N SER A 298 4.86 -54.23 -111.93
CA SER A 298 5.69 -53.03 -111.89
C SER A 298 7.13 -53.29 -112.40
N ALA A 299 7.75 -54.41 -112.01
CA ALA A 299 9.12 -54.76 -112.42
C ALA A 299 9.25 -55.04 -113.91
N GLN A 300 8.25 -55.67 -114.50
CA GLN A 300 8.26 -55.97 -115.93
C GLN A 300 8.16 -54.69 -116.79
N GLN A 301 7.37 -53.71 -116.35
CA GLN A 301 7.25 -52.42 -117.03
C GLN A 301 8.54 -51.58 -116.93
N PHE A 302 9.18 -51.57 -115.75
CA PHE A 302 10.43 -50.85 -115.52
C PHE A 302 11.53 -51.25 -116.51
N PHE A 303 11.78 -52.56 -116.69
CA PHE A 303 12.82 -53.03 -117.62
C PHE A 303 12.48 -52.76 -119.09
N GLN A 304 11.19 -52.75 -119.47
CA GLN A 304 10.78 -52.40 -120.84
C GLN A 304 11.09 -50.94 -121.18
N GLN A 305 10.79 -50.01 -120.28
CA GLN A 305 10.98 -48.58 -120.53
C GLN A 305 12.46 -48.17 -120.52
N THR A 306 13.26 -48.83 -119.68
CA THR A 306 14.69 -48.53 -119.51
C THR A 306 15.60 -49.35 -120.41
N GLU A 307 15.07 -50.25 -121.24
CA GLU A 307 15.85 -51.16 -122.11
C GLU A 307 16.89 -50.42 -122.99
N ALA A 308 16.52 -49.26 -123.54
CA ALA A 308 17.42 -48.46 -124.38
C ALA A 308 18.59 -47.86 -123.58
N LEU A 309 18.38 -47.50 -122.31
CA LEU A 309 19.42 -46.98 -121.41
C LEU A 309 20.31 -48.12 -120.92
N ILE A 310 19.72 -49.24 -120.47
CA ILE A 310 20.45 -50.41 -119.98
C ILE A 310 21.34 -51.02 -121.08
N ARG A 311 20.91 -50.95 -122.36
CA ARG A 311 21.72 -51.38 -123.51
C ARG A 311 23.00 -50.58 -123.73
N GLN A 312 23.16 -49.39 -123.13
CA GLN A 312 24.40 -48.62 -123.21
C GLN A 312 25.56 -49.35 -122.51
N GLU A 313 25.29 -50.02 -121.39
CA GLU A 313 26.30 -50.82 -120.66
C GLU A 313 26.14 -52.34 -120.86
N MET A 314 24.97 -52.80 -121.33
CA MET A 314 24.67 -54.22 -121.56
C MET A 314 24.11 -54.47 -122.99
N PRO A 315 24.96 -54.57 -124.02
CA PRO A 315 24.54 -54.54 -125.43
C PRO A 315 23.58 -55.66 -125.85
N HIS A 316 23.53 -56.77 -125.11
CA HIS A 316 22.70 -57.94 -125.40
C HIS A 316 21.41 -58.02 -124.54
N PHE A 317 21.11 -57.01 -123.73
CA PHE A 317 19.93 -57.01 -122.84
C PHE A 317 18.61 -56.85 -123.61
N GLN A 318 17.60 -57.64 -123.24
CA GLN A 318 16.22 -57.58 -123.75
C GLN A 318 15.23 -57.75 -122.59
N ALA A 319 14.33 -56.79 -122.37
CA ALA A 319 13.44 -56.77 -121.21
C ALA A 319 12.46 -57.96 -121.15
N LYS A 320 12.08 -58.49 -122.32
CA LYS A 320 11.17 -59.65 -122.43
C LYS A 320 11.73 -60.96 -121.87
N ASN A 321 13.04 -61.03 -121.57
CA ASN A 321 13.72 -62.25 -121.12
C ASN A 321 14.19 -62.14 -119.65
N VAL A 322 13.60 -61.24 -118.84
CA VAL A 322 14.01 -61.03 -117.44
C VAL A 322 13.66 -62.22 -116.54
N LEU A 323 12.50 -62.86 -116.76
CA LEU A 323 12.15 -64.13 -116.08
C LEU A 323 13.09 -65.25 -116.54
N GLY A 324 13.69 -65.95 -115.57
CA GLY A 324 14.72 -66.97 -115.81
C GLY A 324 16.12 -66.41 -116.12
N MET A 325 16.29 -65.09 -116.24
CA MET A 325 17.61 -64.48 -116.29
C MET A 325 18.25 -64.51 -114.90
N SER A 326 19.57 -64.69 -114.86
CA SER A 326 20.31 -64.55 -113.60
C SER A 326 20.44 -63.08 -113.22
N VAL A 327 20.06 -62.75 -111.98
CA VAL A 327 20.15 -61.40 -111.40
C VAL A 327 21.60 -60.91 -111.36
N ASP A 328 22.57 -61.83 -111.28
CA ASP A 328 24.00 -61.55 -111.25
C ASP A 328 24.48 -60.72 -112.46
N ARG A 329 23.74 -60.72 -113.58
CA ARG A 329 24.09 -59.92 -114.75
C ARG A 329 23.95 -58.42 -114.51
N PHE A 330 23.06 -57.99 -113.61
CA PHE A 330 22.85 -56.56 -113.33
C PHE A 330 23.92 -55.96 -112.41
N HIS A 331 24.88 -56.75 -111.93
CA HIS A 331 25.95 -56.30 -111.04
C HIS A 331 27.34 -56.53 -111.66
N GLN A 332 28.10 -55.44 -111.87
CA GLN A 332 29.49 -55.50 -112.38
C GLN A 332 30.48 -56.22 -111.43
N GLN A 333 30.08 -56.53 -110.18
CA GLN A 333 30.88 -57.23 -109.15
C GLN A 333 30.17 -58.46 -108.55
N ALA A 334 29.43 -59.22 -109.35
CA ALA A 334 28.64 -60.37 -108.89
C ALA A 334 29.43 -61.48 -108.16
N ALA A 335 30.76 -61.57 -108.34
CA ALA A 335 31.60 -62.54 -107.63
C ALA A 335 31.92 -62.14 -106.18
N ALA A 336 31.88 -60.84 -105.84
CA ALA A 336 32.16 -60.34 -104.49
C ALA A 336 30.96 -60.52 -103.55
N TYR A 337 29.73 -60.47 -104.08
CA TYR A 337 28.50 -60.60 -103.28
C TYR A 337 28.11 -62.06 -102.97
N ARG A 338 28.70 -63.06 -103.63
CA ARG A 338 28.50 -64.48 -103.25
C ARG A 338 29.33 -64.91 -102.03
N GLY A 339 30.35 -64.13 -101.65
CA GLY A 339 31.30 -64.47 -100.59
C GLY A 339 30.86 -64.12 -99.17
N ASP A 340 29.92 -63.17 -99.01
CA ASP A 340 29.43 -62.64 -97.73
C ASP A 340 28.07 -63.25 -97.33
N ILE A 341 27.94 -64.57 -97.49
CA ILE A 341 26.82 -65.32 -96.90
C ILE A 341 27.13 -65.49 -95.41
N ASP A 342 26.98 -64.42 -94.64
CA ASP A 342 27.14 -64.42 -93.18
C ASP A 342 25.83 -64.86 -92.50
N GLN A 343 25.94 -65.58 -91.38
CA GLN A 343 24.89 -66.41 -90.76
C GLN A 343 23.66 -65.69 -90.14
N ASP A 344 23.26 -64.50 -90.62
CA ASP A 344 22.16 -63.68 -90.07
C ASP A 344 21.12 -63.25 -91.14
N SER A 345 20.64 -64.23 -91.91
CA SER A 345 20.05 -64.02 -93.25
C SER A 345 18.55 -63.71 -93.31
N THR A 346 18.07 -62.70 -92.57
CA THR A 346 16.71 -62.12 -92.78
C THR A 346 16.70 -60.62 -93.06
N LYS A 347 17.87 -59.98 -93.12
CA LYS A 347 17.97 -58.54 -93.38
C LYS A 347 17.80 -58.22 -94.88
N THR A 348 16.94 -57.23 -95.17
CA THR A 348 16.88 -56.57 -96.48
C THR A 348 18.14 -55.73 -96.67
N SER A 349 18.92 -56.04 -97.69
CA SER A 349 20.05 -55.24 -98.14
C SER A 349 19.55 -54.13 -99.07
N HIS A 350 19.67 -52.87 -98.65
CA HIS A 350 19.39 -51.71 -99.49
C HIS A 350 20.68 -51.24 -100.14
N THR A 351 20.72 -51.25 -101.46
CA THR A 351 21.87 -50.78 -102.23
C THR A 351 21.40 -49.78 -103.27
N LEU A 352 21.91 -48.56 -103.16
CA LEU A 352 21.75 -47.58 -104.22
C LEU A 352 22.74 -47.93 -105.34
N VAL A 353 22.22 -48.45 -106.46
CA VAL A 353 23.02 -48.80 -107.62
C VAL A 353 22.85 -47.73 -108.68
N THR A 354 23.96 -47.33 -109.28
CA THR A 354 23.96 -46.46 -110.45
C THR A 354 24.09 -47.32 -111.69
N LEU A 355 23.05 -47.36 -112.53
CA LEU A 355 23.02 -48.12 -113.78
C LEU A 355 22.75 -47.15 -114.92
N SER A 356 23.74 -46.95 -115.81
CA SER A 356 23.60 -46.11 -117.01
C SER A 356 22.96 -44.72 -116.76
N GLY A 357 23.31 -44.09 -115.62
CA GLY A 357 22.84 -42.74 -115.21
C GLY A 357 21.60 -42.70 -114.31
N LEU A 358 20.92 -43.84 -114.07
CA LEU A 358 19.78 -43.94 -113.13
C LEU A 358 20.29 -44.23 -111.71
N LYS A 359 19.76 -43.54 -110.69
CA LYS A 359 19.97 -43.90 -109.27
C LYS A 359 18.84 -44.82 -108.81
N LEU A 360 19.10 -46.11 -108.91
CA LEU A 360 18.15 -47.16 -108.53
C LEU A 360 18.39 -47.55 -107.08
N ASP A 361 17.38 -47.38 -106.25
CA ASP A 361 17.34 -47.97 -104.92
C ASP A 361 16.92 -49.44 -105.07
N ILE A 362 17.85 -50.35 -104.82
CA ILE A 362 17.65 -51.79 -104.95
C ILE A 362 17.60 -52.39 -103.55
N SER A 363 16.47 -53.01 -103.20
CA SER A 363 16.27 -53.61 -101.88
C SER A 363 16.16 -55.12 -102.01
N MET A 364 17.19 -55.86 -101.60
CA MET A 364 17.24 -57.33 -101.72
C MET A 364 17.17 -58.02 -100.36
N THR A 365 16.11 -58.79 -100.12
CA THR A 365 15.88 -59.59 -98.90
C THR A 365 16.07 -61.08 -99.19
N GLN A 366 16.87 -61.76 -98.36
CA GLN A 366 17.00 -63.21 -98.45
C GLN A 366 15.78 -63.90 -97.83
N VAL A 367 15.25 -64.93 -98.51
CA VAL A 367 14.13 -65.74 -98.02
C VAL A 367 14.69 -67.06 -97.51
N ILE A 368 14.55 -67.32 -96.21
CA ILE A 368 14.95 -68.58 -95.56
C ILE A 368 13.74 -69.33 -95.02
N ASN A 369 13.82 -70.66 -94.95
CA ASN A 369 12.80 -71.48 -94.26
C ASN A 369 13.03 -71.51 -92.74
N ALA A 370 12.10 -72.09 -91.97
CA ALA A 370 12.17 -72.18 -90.51
C ALA A 370 13.34 -73.04 -89.97
N GLU A 371 14.02 -73.77 -90.85
CA GLU A 371 15.18 -74.62 -90.55
C GLU A 371 16.51 -73.93 -90.93
N GLY A 372 16.45 -72.66 -91.35
CA GLY A 372 17.61 -71.83 -91.70
C GLY A 372 18.19 -72.07 -93.10
N GLN A 373 17.51 -72.85 -93.95
CA GLN A 373 17.93 -73.06 -95.34
C GLN A 373 17.44 -71.94 -96.25
N HIS A 374 18.33 -71.49 -97.14
CA HIS A 374 18.07 -70.49 -98.16
C HIS A 374 17.09 -70.99 -99.22
N LEU A 375 16.00 -70.24 -99.45
CA LEU A 375 14.96 -70.54 -100.44
C LEU A 375 15.04 -69.63 -101.67
N GLY A 376 15.73 -68.50 -101.60
CA GLY A 376 15.80 -67.51 -102.68
C GLY A 376 15.95 -66.07 -102.17
N SER A 377 15.72 -65.08 -103.02
CA SER A 377 15.78 -63.66 -102.67
C SER A 377 14.62 -62.86 -103.27
N VAL A 378 14.10 -61.87 -102.56
CA VAL A 378 13.17 -60.84 -103.07
C VAL A 378 13.98 -59.57 -103.34
N THR A 379 13.89 -58.98 -104.52
CA THR A 379 14.60 -57.76 -104.94
C THR A 379 13.61 -56.69 -105.41
N GLU A 380 13.58 -55.54 -104.76
CA GLU A 380 12.76 -54.38 -105.15
C GLU A 380 13.61 -53.31 -105.87
N PHE A 381 13.08 -52.63 -106.89
CA PHE A 381 13.73 -51.53 -107.62
C PHE A 381 12.89 -50.26 -107.59
N ARG A 382 13.54 -49.11 -107.33
CA ARG A 382 12.91 -47.78 -107.41
C ARG A 382 13.89 -46.74 -107.96
N ASP A 383 13.52 -46.01 -109.01
CA ASP A 383 14.29 -44.86 -109.49
C ASP A 383 14.05 -43.64 -108.57
N ARG A 384 15.11 -43.11 -107.94
CA ARG A 384 15.03 -42.01 -106.97
C ARG A 384 15.90 -40.80 -107.33
N THR A 385 16.24 -40.63 -108.60
CA THR A 385 17.27 -39.69 -109.03
C THR A 385 16.97 -38.20 -108.68
N VAL A 386 15.70 -37.79 -108.57
CA VAL A 386 15.29 -36.38 -108.26
C VAL A 386 14.81 -36.18 -106.81
N GLU A 387 14.39 -37.23 -106.11
CA GLU A 387 13.75 -37.14 -104.78
C GLU A 387 14.75 -36.95 -103.62
N ILE A 388 15.89 -37.65 -103.67
CA ILE A 388 16.86 -37.72 -102.55
C ILE A 388 17.54 -36.36 -102.28
N ALA A 389 17.68 -35.49 -103.28
CA ALA A 389 18.28 -34.17 -103.10
C ALA A 389 17.36 -33.19 -102.34
N THR A 390 16.04 -33.35 -102.43
CA THR A 390 15.06 -32.43 -101.83
C THR A 390 14.64 -32.84 -100.41
N GLU A 391 14.66 -34.14 -100.11
CA GLU A 391 14.29 -34.69 -98.79
C GLU A 391 15.27 -34.34 -97.66
N LEU A 392 16.58 -34.32 -97.93
CA LEU A 392 17.61 -34.02 -96.91
C LEU A 392 17.52 -32.60 -96.36
N GLU A 393 17.13 -31.64 -97.20
CA GLU A 393 17.05 -30.23 -96.82
C GLU A 393 15.80 -29.91 -95.98
N VAL A 394 14.64 -30.45 -96.37
CA VAL A 394 13.37 -30.28 -95.63
C VAL A 394 13.43 -30.94 -94.26
N ASN A 395 14.03 -32.14 -94.16
CA ASN A 395 14.16 -32.85 -92.88
C ASN A 395 15.02 -32.11 -91.85
N ALA A 396 16.09 -31.44 -92.28
CA ALA A 396 16.93 -30.65 -91.38
C ALA A 396 16.15 -29.47 -90.75
N VAL A 397 15.39 -28.75 -91.57
CA VAL A 397 14.58 -27.61 -91.13
C VAL A 397 13.41 -28.06 -90.23
N MET A 398 12.77 -29.19 -90.54
CA MET A 398 11.74 -29.80 -89.68
C MET A 398 12.31 -30.30 -88.34
N SER A 399 13.53 -30.85 -88.33
CA SER A 399 14.18 -31.30 -87.09
C SER A 399 14.49 -30.14 -86.15
N ALA A 400 14.96 -29.00 -86.68
CA ALA A 400 15.18 -27.78 -85.90
C ALA A 400 13.86 -27.28 -85.27
N ALA A 401 12.78 -27.20 -86.05
CA ALA A 401 11.48 -26.79 -85.55
C ALA A 401 10.91 -27.74 -84.49
N SER A 402 11.12 -29.05 -84.63
CA SER A 402 10.71 -30.03 -83.60
C SER A 402 11.46 -29.86 -82.26
N GLN A 403 12.62 -29.21 -82.29
CA GLN A 403 13.41 -28.86 -81.11
C GLN A 403 13.13 -27.43 -80.61
N GLY A 404 12.14 -26.73 -81.19
CA GLY A 404 11.76 -25.36 -80.84
C GLY A 404 12.54 -24.26 -81.56
N ASP A 405 13.43 -24.60 -82.50
CA ASP A 405 14.13 -23.61 -83.34
C ASP A 405 13.40 -23.41 -84.67
N PHE A 406 12.56 -22.37 -84.70
CA PHE A 406 11.81 -21.97 -85.89
C PHE A 406 12.56 -20.97 -86.77
N ASN A 407 13.85 -20.68 -86.56
CA ASN A 407 14.60 -19.71 -87.36
C ASN A 407 15.17 -20.28 -88.67
N GLN A 408 15.19 -21.61 -88.81
CA GLN A 408 15.69 -22.27 -90.03
C GLN A 408 14.68 -22.14 -91.19
N ARG A 409 15.16 -21.99 -92.43
CA ARG A 409 14.32 -21.87 -93.63
C ARG A 409 14.81 -22.79 -94.74
N VAL A 410 13.87 -23.36 -95.50
CA VAL A 410 14.17 -24.14 -96.70
C VAL A 410 14.46 -23.19 -97.87
N ASN A 411 15.55 -23.39 -98.62
CA ASN A 411 15.91 -22.56 -99.78
C ASN A 411 14.92 -22.82 -100.93
N LEU A 412 14.50 -21.78 -101.67
CA LEU A 412 13.47 -21.90 -102.71
C LEU A 412 14.01 -21.85 -104.16
N ALA A 413 15.29 -21.48 -104.35
CA ALA A 413 15.82 -21.13 -105.68
C ALA A 413 15.83 -22.30 -106.68
N ASP A 414 15.97 -23.52 -106.19
CA ASP A 414 16.22 -24.74 -106.97
C ASP A 414 15.05 -25.75 -106.90
N LYS A 415 13.89 -25.29 -106.40
CA LYS A 415 12.68 -26.11 -106.23
C LYS A 415 11.60 -25.78 -107.28
N THR A 416 10.92 -26.79 -107.80
CA THR A 416 9.81 -26.63 -108.77
C THR A 416 8.63 -27.54 -108.42
N GLY A 417 7.42 -27.16 -108.85
CA GLY A 417 6.21 -27.94 -108.60
C GLY A 417 5.86 -28.03 -107.11
N PHE A 418 5.40 -29.20 -106.66
CA PHE A 418 4.94 -29.44 -105.29
C PHE A 418 5.94 -29.00 -104.21
N PHE A 419 7.24 -29.32 -104.36
CA PHE A 419 8.24 -29.04 -103.32
C PHE A 419 8.50 -27.55 -103.10
N LYS A 420 8.35 -26.70 -104.13
CA LYS A 420 8.45 -25.25 -103.97
C LYS A 420 7.28 -24.72 -103.14
N THR A 421 6.06 -25.08 -103.51
CA THR A 421 4.84 -24.69 -102.80
C THR A 421 4.86 -25.20 -101.35
N PHE A 422 5.30 -26.43 -101.13
CA PHE A 422 5.43 -26.98 -99.78
C PHE A 422 6.45 -26.21 -98.92
N SER A 423 7.62 -25.91 -99.48
CA SER A 423 8.69 -25.19 -98.77
C SER A 423 8.30 -23.73 -98.47
N GLU A 424 7.58 -23.07 -99.38
CA GLU A 424 7.01 -21.73 -99.18
C GLU A 424 6.00 -21.73 -98.01
N VAL A 425 5.07 -22.68 -98.00
CA VAL A 425 4.09 -22.82 -96.91
C VAL A 425 4.78 -23.15 -95.58
N LEU A 426 5.82 -23.99 -95.59
CA LEU A 426 6.57 -24.37 -94.39
C LEU A 426 7.30 -23.17 -93.76
N ASN A 427 8.04 -22.42 -94.58
CA ASN A 427 8.73 -21.21 -94.13
C ASN A 427 7.74 -20.16 -93.59
N GLN A 428 6.60 -19.95 -94.27
CA GLN A 428 5.57 -19.02 -93.82
C GLN A 428 4.94 -19.46 -92.50
N THR A 429 4.74 -20.77 -92.29
CA THR A 429 4.25 -21.30 -91.01
C THR A 429 5.24 -21.03 -89.88
N PHE A 430 6.54 -21.18 -90.14
CA PHE A 430 7.58 -20.90 -89.15
C PHE A 430 7.65 -19.41 -88.81
N ASP A 431 7.51 -18.52 -89.80
CA ASP A 431 7.41 -17.08 -89.57
C ASP A 431 6.29 -16.74 -88.58
N TYR A 432 5.11 -17.36 -88.70
CA TYR A 432 3.98 -17.11 -87.78
C TYR A 432 4.23 -17.64 -86.37
N ILE A 433 4.84 -18.82 -86.23
CA ILE A 433 5.11 -19.41 -84.91
C ILE A 433 6.21 -18.63 -84.17
N GLU A 434 7.30 -18.28 -84.87
CA GLU A 434 8.41 -17.51 -84.32
C GLU A 434 7.94 -16.16 -83.79
N GLN A 435 7.10 -15.45 -84.57
CA GLN A 435 6.54 -14.16 -84.18
C GLN A 435 5.63 -14.27 -82.94
N MET A 436 4.77 -15.29 -82.88
CA MET A 436 3.90 -15.49 -81.73
C MET A 436 4.69 -15.81 -80.46
N ILE A 437 5.74 -16.63 -80.55
CA ILE A 437 6.60 -16.95 -79.41
C ILE A 437 7.30 -15.70 -78.88
N GLU A 438 7.78 -14.84 -79.78
CA GLU A 438 8.43 -13.59 -79.39
C GLU A 438 7.45 -12.60 -78.72
N GLU A 439 6.22 -12.47 -79.23
CA GLU A 439 5.17 -11.65 -78.59
C GLU A 439 4.76 -12.20 -77.21
N LEU A 440 4.60 -13.52 -77.08
CA LEU A 440 4.34 -14.15 -75.79
C LEU A 440 5.48 -13.92 -74.80
N ARG A 441 6.74 -14.05 -75.26
CA ARG A 441 7.92 -13.81 -74.42
C ARG A 441 7.93 -12.39 -73.88
N GLN A 442 7.62 -11.39 -74.72
CA GLN A 442 7.56 -9.99 -74.32
C GLN A 442 6.44 -9.74 -73.31
N VAL A 443 5.23 -10.22 -73.59
CA VAL A 443 4.07 -10.05 -72.71
C VAL A 443 4.26 -10.74 -71.36
N PHE A 444 4.74 -11.98 -71.33
CA PHE A 444 5.01 -12.66 -70.06
C PHE A 444 6.17 -12.04 -69.27
N ALA A 445 7.19 -11.52 -69.95
CA ALA A 445 8.26 -10.77 -69.30
C ALA A 445 7.73 -9.46 -68.67
N ALA A 446 6.78 -8.78 -69.31
CA ALA A 446 6.14 -7.59 -68.76
C ALA A 446 5.31 -7.93 -67.51
N ILE A 447 4.46 -8.95 -67.59
CA ILE A 447 3.65 -9.44 -66.45
C ILE A 447 4.56 -9.83 -65.26
N ALA A 448 5.67 -10.54 -65.53
CA ALA A 448 6.61 -10.95 -64.48
C ALA A 448 7.28 -9.77 -63.77
N ASN A 449 7.42 -8.63 -64.46
CA ASN A 449 7.94 -7.39 -63.89
C ASN A 449 6.83 -6.48 -63.32
N GLY A 450 5.57 -6.92 -63.33
CA GLY A 450 4.42 -6.15 -62.85
C GLY A 450 3.87 -5.12 -63.85
N ASP A 451 4.32 -5.12 -65.10
CA ASP A 451 3.75 -4.31 -66.18
C ASP A 451 2.61 -5.06 -66.87
N LEU A 452 1.37 -4.68 -66.55
CA LEU A 452 0.15 -5.24 -67.15
C LEU A 452 -0.35 -4.44 -68.36
N SER A 453 0.43 -3.47 -68.87
CA SER A 453 0.01 -2.65 -70.03
C SER A 453 0.33 -3.31 -71.39
N GLN A 454 1.21 -4.31 -71.41
CA GLN A 454 1.64 -4.96 -72.65
C GLN A 454 0.62 -6.00 -73.13
N THR A 455 0.32 -6.01 -74.43
CA THR A 455 -0.61 -6.95 -75.07
C THR A 455 -0.10 -7.40 -76.43
N ILE A 456 -0.62 -8.53 -76.94
CA ILE A 456 -0.32 -9.05 -78.28
C ILE A 456 -1.17 -8.28 -79.29
N THR A 457 -0.54 -7.52 -80.18
CA THR A 457 -1.24 -6.58 -81.08
C THR A 457 -1.32 -7.06 -82.52
N LYS A 458 -0.46 -8.00 -82.92
CA LYS A 458 -0.41 -8.49 -84.29
C LYS A 458 -1.61 -9.37 -84.63
N ASP A 459 -1.97 -9.42 -85.91
CA ASP A 459 -3.06 -10.24 -86.41
C ASP A 459 -2.62 -11.67 -86.68
N TYR A 460 -3.33 -12.61 -86.08
CA TYR A 460 -3.13 -14.05 -86.28
C TYR A 460 -4.42 -14.66 -86.85
N ALA A 461 -4.38 -15.95 -87.19
CA ALA A 461 -5.54 -16.69 -87.64
C ALA A 461 -5.65 -18.04 -86.91
N GLY A 462 -6.87 -18.58 -86.83
CA GLY A 462 -7.14 -19.86 -86.19
C GLY A 462 -6.77 -19.87 -84.71
N SER A 463 -6.11 -20.94 -84.25
CA SER A 463 -5.77 -21.13 -82.83
C SER A 463 -4.79 -20.09 -82.27
N LEU A 464 -3.95 -19.46 -83.09
CA LEU A 464 -3.05 -18.41 -82.63
C LEU A 464 -3.79 -17.11 -82.31
N GLU A 465 -4.85 -16.79 -83.07
CA GLU A 465 -5.73 -15.65 -82.77
C GLU A 465 -6.50 -15.88 -81.48
N GLN A 466 -6.97 -17.11 -81.24
CA GLN A 466 -7.58 -17.46 -79.97
C GLN A 466 -6.59 -17.31 -78.80
N LEU A 467 -5.35 -17.79 -78.96
CA LEU A 467 -4.33 -17.65 -77.93
C LEU A 467 -4.00 -16.17 -77.62
N LYS A 468 -3.89 -15.32 -78.65
CA LYS A 468 -3.77 -13.86 -78.48
C LYS A 468 -4.93 -13.30 -77.65
N ASN A 469 -6.16 -13.64 -78.02
CA ASN A 469 -7.35 -13.14 -77.36
C ASN A 469 -7.42 -13.60 -75.90
N ASP A 470 -7.08 -14.86 -75.61
CA ASP A 470 -7.04 -15.39 -74.25
C ASP A 470 -5.96 -14.71 -73.39
N VAL A 471 -4.77 -14.46 -73.96
CA VAL A 471 -3.68 -13.73 -73.28
C VAL A 471 -4.09 -12.29 -72.98
N ASN A 472 -4.59 -11.56 -73.98
CA ASN A 472 -5.02 -10.18 -73.81
C ASN A 472 -6.20 -10.05 -72.84
N ALA A 473 -7.17 -10.97 -72.89
CA ALA A 473 -8.29 -10.99 -71.96
C ALA A 473 -7.82 -11.23 -70.51
N THR A 474 -6.81 -12.08 -70.31
CA THR A 474 -6.22 -12.32 -68.99
C THR A 474 -5.54 -11.06 -68.44
N ILE A 475 -4.79 -10.35 -69.28
CA ILE A 475 -4.12 -9.10 -68.90
C ILE A 475 -5.12 -8.01 -68.55
N ASN A 476 -6.17 -7.87 -69.34
CA ASN A 476 -7.24 -6.90 -69.07
C ASN A 476 -7.93 -7.20 -67.73
N LYS A 477 -8.22 -8.47 -67.42
CA LYS A 477 -8.80 -8.88 -66.13
C LYS A 477 -7.86 -8.58 -64.96
N LEU A 478 -6.57 -8.89 -65.09
CA LEU A 478 -5.57 -8.58 -64.07
C LEU A 478 -5.44 -7.07 -63.84
N THR A 479 -5.38 -6.29 -64.92
CA THR A 479 -5.27 -4.82 -64.86
C THR A 479 -6.46 -4.20 -64.15
N GLY A 480 -7.68 -4.62 -64.51
CA GLY A 480 -8.91 -4.11 -63.88
C GLY A 480 -8.96 -4.39 -62.38
N VAL A 481 -8.69 -5.63 -61.96
CA VAL A 481 -8.70 -6.00 -60.54
C VAL A 481 -7.60 -5.28 -59.76
N MET A 482 -6.40 -5.14 -60.33
CA MET A 482 -5.32 -4.41 -59.66
C MET A 482 -5.64 -2.92 -59.51
N SER A 483 -6.31 -2.32 -60.51
CA SER A 483 -6.79 -0.94 -60.41
C SER A 483 -7.81 -0.79 -59.28
N ASP A 484 -8.82 -1.66 -59.21
CA ASP A 484 -9.83 -1.59 -58.16
C ASP A 484 -9.24 -1.77 -56.75
N ILE A 485 -8.26 -2.68 -56.61
CA ILE A 485 -7.52 -2.87 -55.35
C ILE A 485 -6.72 -1.62 -54.99
N GLN A 486 -6.05 -1.00 -55.98
CA GLN A 486 -5.29 0.23 -55.78
C GLN A 486 -6.19 1.38 -55.32
N ASP A 487 -7.35 1.55 -55.95
CA ASP A 487 -8.32 2.60 -55.61
C ASP A 487 -8.88 2.41 -54.20
N ALA A 488 -9.29 1.18 -53.86
CA ALA A 488 -9.76 0.85 -52.51
C ALA A 488 -8.67 1.03 -51.43
N ALA A 489 -7.43 0.65 -51.73
CA ALA A 489 -6.30 0.85 -50.83
C ALA A 489 -5.97 2.33 -50.63
N GLN A 490 -6.05 3.14 -51.69
CA GLN A 490 -5.86 4.59 -51.63
C GLN A 490 -6.92 5.24 -50.73
N ALA A 491 -8.20 4.93 -50.96
CA ALA A 491 -9.30 5.44 -50.14
C ALA A 491 -9.12 5.06 -48.66
N ALA A 492 -8.78 3.80 -48.37
CA ALA A 492 -8.52 3.34 -47.01
C ALA A 492 -7.33 4.07 -46.36
N SER A 493 -6.28 4.39 -47.13
CA SER A 493 -5.13 5.17 -46.65
C SER A 493 -5.49 6.62 -46.30
N GLU A 494 -6.51 7.16 -46.94
CA GLU A 494 -7.09 8.48 -46.65
C GLU A 494 -8.14 8.43 -45.53
N GLY A 495 -8.40 7.24 -44.97
CA GLY A 495 -9.37 7.01 -43.90
C GLY A 495 -10.81 6.83 -44.38
N ASP A 496 -11.04 6.68 -45.69
CA ASP A 496 -12.33 6.31 -46.27
C ASP A 496 -12.41 4.80 -46.51
N PHE A 497 -13.10 4.11 -45.61
CA PHE A 497 -13.34 2.66 -45.72
C PHE A 497 -14.68 2.33 -46.39
N THR A 498 -15.39 3.33 -46.91
CA THR A 498 -16.67 3.12 -47.62
C THR A 498 -16.48 2.77 -49.09
N HIS A 499 -15.28 3.00 -49.63
CA HIS A 499 -14.95 2.74 -51.03
C HIS A 499 -14.54 1.27 -51.26
N GLY A 500 -15.54 0.40 -51.42
CA GLY A 500 -15.33 -1.03 -51.71
C GLY A 500 -15.12 -1.36 -53.20
N ILE A 501 -14.61 -2.55 -53.45
CA ILE A 501 -14.40 -3.11 -54.80
C ILE A 501 -15.73 -3.66 -55.34
N ASN A 502 -16.08 -3.28 -56.57
CA ASN A 502 -17.27 -3.81 -57.24
C ASN A 502 -17.09 -5.29 -57.62
N LEU A 503 -18.08 -6.14 -57.33
CA LEU A 503 -18.02 -7.58 -57.59
C LEU A 503 -18.70 -8.02 -58.90
N THR A 504 -19.41 -7.13 -59.59
CA THR A 504 -20.33 -7.48 -60.70
C THR A 504 -19.65 -8.16 -61.88
N ASP A 505 -18.38 -7.82 -62.13
CA ASP A 505 -17.59 -8.28 -63.29
C ASP A 505 -16.46 -9.26 -62.90
N LYS A 506 -16.50 -9.79 -61.66
CA LYS A 506 -15.43 -10.63 -61.11
C LYS A 506 -15.95 -12.04 -60.85
N GLU A 507 -15.13 -13.03 -61.21
CA GLU A 507 -15.43 -14.44 -61.04
C GLU A 507 -14.23 -15.20 -60.45
N GLY A 508 -14.50 -16.36 -59.85
CA GLY A 508 -13.48 -17.24 -59.28
C GLY A 508 -12.60 -16.53 -58.26
N PHE A 509 -11.29 -16.63 -58.44
CA PHE A 509 -10.30 -16.06 -57.52
C PHE A 509 -10.46 -14.55 -57.30
N PHE A 510 -10.75 -13.78 -58.36
CA PHE A 510 -10.85 -12.32 -58.26
C PHE A 510 -12.07 -11.86 -57.44
N ALA A 511 -13.18 -12.59 -57.52
CA ALA A 511 -14.35 -12.34 -56.69
C ALA A 511 -14.03 -12.60 -55.22
N THR A 512 -13.42 -13.75 -54.90
CA THR A 512 -13.05 -14.11 -53.52
C THR A 512 -12.06 -13.11 -52.91
N LEU A 513 -11.05 -12.66 -53.67
CA LEU A 513 -10.11 -11.66 -53.20
C LEU A 513 -10.80 -10.31 -52.92
N SER A 514 -11.68 -9.88 -53.81
CA SER A 514 -12.42 -8.62 -53.67
C SER A 514 -13.40 -8.66 -52.51
N GLU A 515 -14.10 -9.79 -52.29
CA GLU A 515 -14.94 -10.01 -51.10
C GLU A 515 -14.14 -9.93 -49.81
N PHE A 516 -12.97 -10.56 -49.76
CA PHE A 516 -12.09 -10.50 -48.59
C PHE A 516 -11.66 -9.07 -48.26
N LEU A 517 -11.25 -8.30 -49.27
CA LEU A 517 -10.88 -6.89 -49.11
C LEU A 517 -12.08 -6.05 -48.64
N ASN A 518 -13.26 -6.25 -49.24
CA ASN A 518 -14.48 -5.55 -48.82
C ASN A 518 -14.85 -5.86 -47.36
N ASN A 519 -14.72 -7.11 -46.92
CA ASN A 519 -14.97 -7.48 -45.52
C ASN A 519 -14.00 -6.77 -44.55
N ILE A 520 -12.73 -6.60 -44.95
CA ILE A 520 -11.76 -5.83 -44.16
C ILE A 520 -12.18 -4.36 -44.09
N LEU A 521 -12.54 -3.75 -45.22
CA LEU A 521 -12.98 -2.35 -45.27
C LEU A 521 -14.24 -2.14 -44.42
N GLU A 522 -15.25 -3.02 -44.55
CA GLU A 522 -16.49 -2.95 -43.77
C GLU A 522 -16.23 -3.07 -42.26
N SER A 523 -15.39 -4.02 -41.83
CA SER A 523 -15.06 -4.18 -40.41
C SER A 523 -14.34 -2.96 -39.84
N ASN A 524 -13.41 -2.36 -40.60
CA ASN A 524 -12.72 -1.13 -40.20
C ASN A 524 -13.66 0.09 -40.18
N GLN A 525 -14.55 0.21 -41.17
CA GLN A 525 -15.55 1.27 -41.21
C GLN A 525 -16.48 1.21 -39.99
N GLN A 526 -16.96 0.02 -39.64
CA GLN A 526 -17.86 -0.19 -38.53
C GLN A 526 -17.21 0.20 -37.19
N ILE A 527 -16.00 -0.28 -36.92
CA ILE A 527 -15.33 0.01 -35.65
C ILE A 527 -14.96 1.48 -35.51
N ILE A 528 -14.45 2.11 -36.57
CA ILE A 528 -14.11 3.54 -36.54
C ILE A 528 -15.39 4.39 -36.37
N GLY A 529 -16.49 3.99 -37.00
CA GLY A 529 -17.80 4.63 -36.81
C GLY A 529 -18.28 4.59 -35.36
N GLU A 530 -18.25 3.42 -34.72
CA GLU A 530 -18.63 3.29 -33.30
C GLU A 530 -17.67 4.04 -32.37
N LEU A 531 -16.36 3.99 -32.62
CA LEU A 531 -15.37 4.73 -31.84
C LEU A 531 -15.65 6.23 -31.91
N LYS A 532 -15.90 6.78 -33.11
CA LYS A 532 -16.26 8.20 -33.28
C LYS A 532 -17.50 8.55 -32.47
N HIS A 533 -18.53 7.69 -32.48
CA HIS A 533 -19.76 7.92 -31.71
C HIS A 533 -19.50 7.93 -30.20
N VAL A 534 -18.81 6.92 -29.66
CA VAL A 534 -18.52 6.80 -28.23
C VAL A 534 -17.60 7.94 -27.75
N PHE A 535 -16.55 8.28 -28.49
CA PHE A 535 -15.66 9.38 -28.12
C PHE A 535 -16.34 10.75 -28.23
N ALA A 536 -17.21 10.96 -29.23
CA ALA A 536 -18.00 12.18 -29.31
C ALA A 536 -19.00 12.30 -28.17
N ALA A 537 -19.64 11.19 -27.76
CA ALA A 537 -20.51 11.17 -26.59
C ALA A 537 -19.74 11.51 -25.32
N MET A 538 -18.57 10.89 -25.10
CA MET A 538 -17.69 11.19 -23.96
C MET A 538 -17.28 12.66 -23.90
N ALA A 539 -16.90 13.26 -25.04
CA ALA A 539 -16.52 14.66 -25.11
C ALA A 539 -17.68 15.61 -24.73
N ASN A 540 -18.92 15.18 -24.97
CA ASN A 540 -20.13 15.89 -24.55
C ASN A 540 -20.62 15.49 -23.15
N GLY A 541 -19.82 14.73 -22.39
CA GLY A 541 -20.14 14.30 -21.04
C GLY A 541 -21.07 13.08 -20.96
N ASP A 542 -21.48 12.47 -22.07
CA ASP A 542 -22.29 11.25 -22.06
C ASP A 542 -21.43 9.99 -21.96
N LEU A 543 -21.32 9.44 -20.75
CA LEU A 543 -20.58 8.21 -20.47
C LEU A 543 -21.45 6.95 -20.62
N THR A 544 -22.70 7.09 -21.04
CA THR A 544 -23.63 5.95 -21.19
C THR A 544 -23.47 5.21 -22.51
N GLN A 545 -22.80 5.82 -23.49
CA GLN A 545 -22.56 5.21 -24.79
C GLN A 545 -21.42 4.19 -24.73
N ILE A 546 -21.67 3.01 -25.29
CA ILE A 546 -20.71 1.91 -25.40
C ILE A 546 -20.71 1.34 -26.82
N MET A 547 -19.62 0.67 -27.19
CA MET A 547 -19.50 -0.07 -28.44
C MET A 547 -20.26 -1.40 -28.33
N THR A 548 -21.18 -1.67 -29.26
CA THR A 548 -22.12 -2.81 -29.15
C THR A 548 -21.97 -3.85 -30.25
N SER A 549 -21.36 -3.47 -31.37
CA SER A 549 -21.09 -4.37 -32.48
C SER A 549 -20.21 -5.55 -32.09
N GLN A 550 -20.29 -6.61 -32.88
CA GLN A 550 -19.47 -7.82 -32.71
C GLN A 550 -18.22 -7.71 -33.57
N TYR A 551 -17.06 -7.89 -32.95
CA TYR A 551 -15.79 -7.93 -33.65
C TYR A 551 -15.05 -9.24 -33.33
N VAL A 552 -13.91 -9.47 -33.98
CA VAL A 552 -13.06 -10.64 -33.74
C VAL A 552 -11.61 -10.22 -33.53
N GLY A 553 -10.84 -11.06 -32.85
CA GLY A 553 -9.42 -10.83 -32.62
C GLY A 553 -9.14 -9.52 -31.86
N THR A 554 -8.22 -8.72 -32.37
CA THR A 554 -7.78 -7.47 -31.74
C THR A 554 -8.84 -6.37 -31.72
N LEU A 555 -9.77 -6.38 -32.68
CA LEU A 555 -10.87 -5.41 -32.72
C LEU A 555 -11.88 -5.63 -31.59
N GLU A 556 -12.14 -6.88 -31.21
CA GLU A 556 -12.99 -7.19 -30.04
C GLU A 556 -12.29 -6.78 -28.74
N GLN A 557 -10.98 -6.97 -28.65
CA GLN A 557 -10.21 -6.48 -27.51
C GLN A 557 -10.29 -4.95 -27.40
N LEU A 558 -10.13 -4.22 -28.50
CA LEU A 558 -10.23 -2.75 -28.52
C LEU A 558 -11.62 -2.27 -28.04
N LYS A 559 -12.71 -2.88 -28.53
CA LYS A 559 -14.07 -2.63 -28.03
C LYS A 559 -14.16 -2.83 -26.52
N ASN A 560 -13.65 -3.95 -26.01
CA ASN A 560 -13.72 -4.28 -24.59
C ASN A 560 -12.94 -3.26 -23.75
N ASP A 561 -11.77 -2.84 -24.19
CA ASP A 561 -10.94 -1.84 -23.50
C ASP A 561 -11.61 -0.46 -23.47
N VAL A 562 -12.25 -0.05 -24.57
CA VAL A 562 -13.04 1.20 -24.64
C VAL A 562 -14.24 1.14 -23.69
N ASN A 563 -15.00 0.05 -23.72
CA ASN A 563 -16.16 -0.13 -22.84
C ASN A 563 -15.77 -0.21 -21.35
N ALA A 564 -14.65 -0.87 -21.04
CA ALA A 564 -14.10 -0.93 -19.69
C ALA A 564 -13.68 0.46 -19.18
N THR A 565 -13.12 1.29 -20.06
CA THR A 565 -12.76 2.68 -19.76
C THR A 565 -14.02 3.50 -19.43
N MET A 566 -15.06 3.44 -20.26
CA MET A 566 -16.32 4.14 -20.00
C MET A 566 -17.00 3.69 -18.70
N THR A 567 -17.00 2.38 -18.44
CA THR A 567 -17.52 1.82 -17.18
C THR A 567 -16.75 2.35 -15.97
N THR A 568 -15.43 2.44 -16.08
CA THR A 568 -14.57 2.89 -14.98
C THR A 568 -14.73 4.38 -14.71
N LEU A 569 -14.80 5.21 -15.76
CA LEU A 569 -15.09 6.64 -15.63
C LEU A 569 -16.49 6.87 -15.02
N THR A 570 -17.51 6.15 -15.50
CA THR A 570 -18.88 6.20 -14.96
C THR A 570 -18.89 5.89 -13.46
N ARG A 571 -18.16 4.86 -13.04
CA ARG A 571 -18.02 4.49 -11.63
C ARG A 571 -17.36 5.60 -10.82
N MET A 572 -16.23 6.15 -11.29
CA MET A 572 -15.52 7.24 -10.60
C MET A 572 -16.41 8.46 -10.43
N ILE A 573 -17.10 8.89 -11.48
CA ILE A 573 -18.02 10.03 -11.45
C ILE A 573 -19.15 9.79 -10.45
N ASN A 574 -19.76 8.60 -10.43
CA ASN A 574 -20.81 8.29 -9.46
C ASN A 574 -20.29 8.26 -8.02
N THR A 575 -19.07 7.75 -7.79
CA THR A 575 -18.43 7.81 -6.47
C THR A 575 -18.22 9.26 -6.04
N VAL A 576 -17.73 10.13 -6.93
CA VAL A 576 -17.55 11.56 -6.62
C VAL A 576 -18.89 12.24 -6.28
N LYS A 577 -19.97 11.96 -7.04
CA LYS A 577 -21.33 12.46 -6.74
C LYS A 577 -21.78 12.03 -5.33
N GLN A 578 -21.61 10.75 -5.01
CA GLN A 578 -21.98 10.22 -3.69
C GLN A 578 -21.14 10.82 -2.56
N THR A 579 -19.82 10.95 -2.74
CA THR A 579 -18.95 11.58 -1.75
C THR A 579 -19.32 13.05 -1.53
N ALA A 580 -19.62 13.78 -2.61
CA ALA A 580 -20.10 15.16 -2.51
C ALA A 580 -21.40 15.25 -1.68
N ASP A 581 -22.35 14.33 -1.86
CA ASP A 581 -23.57 14.28 -1.03
C ASP A 581 -23.25 14.05 0.45
N VAL A 582 -22.35 13.11 0.76
CA VAL A 582 -21.92 12.84 2.15
C VAL A 582 -21.25 14.06 2.78
N VAL A 583 -20.33 14.73 2.07
CA VAL A 583 -19.66 15.94 2.59
C VAL A 583 -20.67 17.08 2.78
N ASN A 584 -21.64 17.25 1.88
CA ASN A 584 -22.70 18.25 2.04
C ASN A 584 -23.54 18.02 3.30
N MET A 585 -23.91 16.77 3.57
CA MET A 585 -24.65 16.40 4.78
C MET A 585 -23.80 16.66 6.03
N ALA A 586 -22.53 16.24 6.03
CA ALA A 586 -21.62 16.49 7.14
C ALA A 586 -21.42 17.99 7.40
N ALA A 587 -21.21 18.80 6.36
CA ALA A 587 -21.09 20.26 6.50
C ALA A 587 -22.36 20.90 7.08
N THR A 588 -23.54 20.40 6.70
CA THR A 588 -24.83 20.85 7.26
C THR A 588 -24.95 20.45 8.74
N GLU A 589 -24.55 19.24 9.10
CA GLU A 589 -24.56 18.75 10.48
C GLU A 589 -23.58 19.52 11.38
N ILE A 590 -22.37 19.82 10.89
CA ILE A 590 -21.39 20.67 11.60
C ILE A 590 -21.95 22.08 11.80
N SER A 591 -22.56 22.68 10.76
CA SER A 591 -23.17 24.01 10.88
C SER A 591 -24.26 24.05 11.95
N GLN A 592 -25.13 23.03 12.00
CA GLN A 592 -26.14 22.90 13.05
C GLN A 592 -25.50 22.67 14.43
N GLY A 593 -24.45 21.85 14.51
CA GLY A 593 -23.68 21.61 15.72
C GLY A 593 -23.05 22.90 16.29
N ASN A 594 -22.48 23.72 15.41
CA ASN A 594 -21.90 25.02 15.79
C ASN A 594 -22.97 26.01 16.25
N THR A 595 -24.18 25.95 15.69
CA THR A 595 -25.30 26.80 16.16
C THR A 595 -25.66 26.44 17.61
N ASN A 596 -25.73 25.14 17.93
CA ASN A 596 -25.98 24.68 19.29
C ASN A 596 -24.81 25.02 20.24
N LEU A 597 -23.56 24.91 19.76
CA LEU A 597 -22.39 25.28 20.54
C LEU A 597 -22.35 26.79 20.82
N SER A 598 -22.71 27.63 19.85
CA SER A 598 -22.88 29.07 20.02
C SER A 598 -23.84 29.38 21.17
N GLN A 599 -25.03 28.77 21.14
CA GLN A 599 -26.06 28.99 22.16
C GLN A 599 -25.58 28.56 23.55
N ARG A 600 -24.86 27.44 23.66
CA ARG A 600 -24.28 26.98 24.93
C ARG A 600 -23.15 27.88 25.41
N THR A 601 -22.35 28.41 24.50
CA THR A 601 -21.25 29.35 24.82
C THR A 601 -21.83 30.66 25.35
N GLU A 602 -22.89 31.18 24.74
CA GLU A 602 -23.64 32.34 25.24
C GLU A 602 -24.24 32.08 26.63
N GLN A 603 -24.85 30.90 26.83
CA GLN A 603 -25.42 30.53 28.13
C GLN A 603 -24.33 30.38 29.20
N GLN A 604 -23.18 29.81 28.83
CA GLN A 604 -22.02 29.68 29.72
C GLN A 604 -21.45 31.05 30.09
N ALA A 605 -21.34 31.98 29.14
CA ALA A 605 -20.94 33.36 29.42
C ALA A 605 -21.87 34.02 30.44
N ALA A 606 -23.20 33.88 30.28
CA ALA A 606 -24.17 34.40 31.24
C ALA A 606 -24.02 33.78 32.65
N SER A 607 -23.79 32.46 32.74
CA SER A 607 -23.55 31.80 34.03
C SER A 607 -22.22 32.20 34.68
N LEU A 608 -21.18 32.46 33.88
CA LEU A 608 -19.90 32.98 34.38
C LEU A 608 -20.05 34.41 34.91
N GLU A 609 -20.83 35.25 34.24
CA GLU A 609 -21.13 36.62 34.70
C GLU A 609 -21.88 36.61 36.05
N GLU A 610 -22.87 35.73 36.22
CA GLU A 610 -23.59 35.54 37.49
C GLU A 610 -22.67 34.99 38.61
N THR A 611 -21.78 34.06 38.26
CA THR A 611 -20.80 33.49 39.18
C THR A 611 -19.80 34.57 39.62
N ALA A 612 -19.28 35.37 38.69
CA ALA A 612 -18.36 36.47 38.99
C ALA A 612 -19.00 37.50 39.93
N ALA A 613 -20.25 37.90 39.67
CA ALA A 613 -20.99 38.81 40.54
C ALA A 613 -21.20 38.22 41.96
N SER A 614 -21.55 36.94 42.05
CA SER A 614 -21.69 36.24 43.34
C SER A 614 -20.36 36.14 44.09
N MET A 615 -19.25 35.96 43.37
CA MET A 615 -17.90 35.91 43.93
C MET A 615 -17.45 37.29 44.44
N GLU A 616 -17.79 38.38 43.77
CA GLU A 616 -17.56 39.74 44.28
C GLU A 616 -18.34 40.00 45.57
N GLU A 617 -19.62 39.64 45.62
CA GLU A 617 -20.45 39.78 46.82
C GLU A 617 -19.91 38.93 47.98
N MET A 618 -19.48 37.70 47.70
CA MET A 618 -18.89 36.80 48.69
C MET A 618 -17.55 37.34 49.20
N THR A 619 -16.70 37.87 48.31
CA THR A 619 -15.45 38.53 48.69
C THR A 619 -15.71 39.68 49.66
N GLY A 620 -16.71 40.53 49.34
CA GLY A 620 -17.11 41.64 50.21
C GLY A 620 -17.60 41.16 51.58
N THR A 621 -18.42 40.11 51.61
CA THR A 621 -18.97 39.56 52.86
C THR A 621 -17.90 38.93 53.75
N VAL A 622 -16.97 38.15 53.17
CA VAL A 622 -15.87 37.52 53.90
C VAL A 622 -14.88 38.57 54.43
N GLN A 623 -14.57 39.60 53.63
CA GLN A 623 -13.75 40.72 54.06
C GLN A 623 -14.40 41.45 55.25
N GLN A 624 -15.71 41.75 55.16
CA GLN A 624 -16.46 42.36 56.24
C GLN A 624 -16.49 41.48 57.50
N ASN A 625 -16.60 40.15 57.37
CA ASN A 625 -16.52 39.23 58.50
C ASN A 625 -15.14 39.24 59.16
N SER A 626 -14.06 39.33 58.39
CA SER A 626 -12.70 39.45 58.91
C SER A 626 -12.53 40.73 59.75
N GLU A 627 -13.01 41.87 59.24
CA GLU A 627 -12.99 43.16 59.94
C GLU A 627 -13.85 43.14 61.22
N ASN A 628 -15.06 42.58 61.14
CA ASN A 628 -15.96 42.41 62.29
C ASN A 628 -15.34 41.50 63.36
N ALA A 629 -14.68 40.41 62.96
CA ALA A 629 -13.98 39.54 63.89
C ALA A 629 -12.83 40.30 64.57
N GLN A 630 -12.03 41.07 63.82
CA GLN A 630 -10.99 41.91 64.40
C GLN A 630 -11.53 42.92 65.43
N ALA A 631 -12.63 43.61 65.09
CA ALA A 631 -13.30 44.55 65.99
C ALA A 631 -13.87 43.86 67.24
N ALA A 632 -14.50 42.69 67.09
CA ALA A 632 -15.04 41.90 68.18
C ALA A 632 -13.93 41.37 69.11
N ASN A 633 -12.77 41.00 68.55
CA ASN A 633 -11.61 40.57 69.33
C ASN A 633 -11.10 41.72 70.21
N GLN A 634 -11.00 42.93 69.65
CA GLN A 634 -10.59 44.11 70.40
C GLN A 634 -11.56 44.42 71.56
N LEU A 635 -12.87 44.30 71.32
CA LEU A 635 -13.90 44.44 72.36
C LEU A 635 -13.79 43.36 73.44
N ALA A 636 -13.54 42.11 73.06
CA ALA A 636 -13.36 41.00 74.00
C ALA A 636 -12.13 41.22 74.88
N VAL A 637 -10.99 41.63 74.30
CA VAL A 637 -9.78 41.98 75.07
C VAL A 637 -10.08 43.11 76.06
N SER A 638 -10.74 44.19 75.62
CA SER A 638 -11.11 45.30 76.51
C SER A 638 -12.06 44.87 77.64
N ALA A 639 -13.06 44.03 77.34
CA ALA A 639 -13.98 43.50 78.35
C ALA A 639 -13.27 42.60 79.37
N ARG A 640 -12.31 41.79 78.92
CA ARG A 640 -11.45 40.97 79.77
C ARG A 640 -10.61 41.83 80.70
N ASP A 641 -10.03 42.91 80.19
CA ASP A 641 -9.20 43.82 80.99
C ASP A 641 -10.04 44.55 82.05
N HIS A 642 -11.26 44.99 81.71
CA HIS A 642 -12.20 45.56 82.69
C HIS A 642 -12.66 44.55 83.74
N ALA A 643 -12.93 43.30 83.35
CA ALA A 643 -13.26 42.24 84.30
C ALA A 643 -12.06 41.93 85.22
N GLY A 644 -10.83 41.97 84.70
CA GLY A 644 -9.60 41.86 85.46
C GLY A 644 -9.45 42.96 86.51
N GLN A 645 -9.62 44.22 86.11
CA GLN A 645 -9.62 45.38 87.03
C GLN A 645 -10.74 45.27 88.08
N GLY A 646 -11.93 44.84 87.68
CA GLY A 646 -13.03 44.56 88.62
C GLY A 646 -12.64 43.49 89.66
N GLY A 647 -11.91 42.47 89.24
CA GLY A 647 -11.35 41.44 90.12
C GLY A 647 -10.38 42.02 91.16
N GLU A 648 -9.50 42.95 90.77
CA GLU A 648 -8.58 43.64 91.69
C GLU A 648 -9.31 44.50 92.72
N VAL A 649 -10.35 45.23 92.30
CA VAL A 649 -11.19 46.06 93.19
C VAL A 649 -11.91 45.17 94.20
N VAL A 650 -12.49 44.05 93.75
CA VAL A 650 -13.13 43.08 94.63
C VAL A 650 -12.13 42.45 95.60
N GLY A 651 -10.91 42.12 95.16
CA GLY A 651 -9.82 41.66 96.02
C GLY A 651 -9.46 42.66 97.12
N SER A 652 -9.42 43.95 96.78
CA SER A 652 -9.21 45.03 97.74
C SER A 652 -10.36 45.15 98.73
N ALA A 653 -11.61 44.98 98.27
CA ALA A 653 -12.80 44.99 99.12
C ALA A 653 -12.83 43.80 100.10
N ILE A 654 -12.43 42.59 99.68
CA ILE A 654 -12.30 41.42 100.56
C ILE A 654 -11.28 41.69 101.67
N THR A 655 -10.15 42.29 101.31
CA THR A 655 -9.10 42.65 102.26
C THR A 655 -9.63 43.64 103.31
N ALA A 656 -10.33 44.69 102.86
CA ALA A 656 -10.94 45.67 103.77
C ALA A 656 -12.02 45.05 104.68
N MET A 657 -12.90 44.20 104.14
CA MET A 657 -13.93 43.50 104.92
C MET A 657 -13.33 42.54 105.96
N THR A 658 -12.23 41.88 105.63
CA THR A 658 -11.49 41.00 106.55
C THR A 658 -10.91 41.81 107.72
N GLU A 659 -10.31 42.96 107.45
CA GLU A 659 -9.80 43.86 108.50
C GLU A 659 -10.94 44.46 109.35
N ILE A 660 -12.10 44.80 108.75
CA ILE A 660 -13.30 45.22 109.50
C ILE A 660 -13.78 44.09 110.41
N SER A 661 -13.89 42.84 109.92
CA SER A 661 -14.32 41.68 110.71
C SER A 661 -13.40 41.46 111.92
N LYS A 662 -12.07 41.55 111.69
CA LYS A 662 -11.05 41.45 112.73
C LYS A 662 -11.16 42.57 113.76
N SER A 663 -11.37 43.82 113.32
CA SER A 663 -11.59 44.96 114.20
C SER A 663 -12.87 44.80 115.04
N SER A 664 -13.97 44.36 114.44
CA SER A 664 -15.24 44.12 115.12
C SER A 664 -15.14 42.99 116.16
N LYS A 665 -14.43 41.90 115.87
CA LYS A 665 -14.12 40.85 116.88
C LYS A 665 -13.33 41.41 118.06
N LYS A 666 -12.31 42.23 117.78
CA LYS A 666 -11.51 42.89 118.82
C LYS A 666 -12.35 43.84 119.68
N VAL A 667 -13.31 44.56 119.09
CA VAL A 667 -14.28 45.38 119.85
C VAL A 667 -15.18 44.50 120.71
N ALA A 668 -15.66 43.36 120.19
CA ALA A 668 -16.47 42.41 120.96
C ALA A 668 -15.74 41.90 122.21
N ASP A 669 -14.44 41.61 122.09
CA ASP A 669 -13.58 41.19 123.21
C ASP A 669 -13.45 42.31 124.26
N ILE A 670 -13.23 43.56 123.84
CA ILE A 670 -13.15 44.72 124.74
C ILE A 670 -14.47 44.92 125.49
N ILE A 671 -15.61 44.80 124.81
CA ILE A 671 -16.93 44.90 125.43
C ILE A 671 -17.15 43.76 126.42
N GLY A 672 -16.63 42.55 126.14
CA GLY A 672 -16.61 41.43 127.09
C GLY A 672 -15.85 41.77 128.38
N VAL A 673 -14.68 42.42 128.27
CA VAL A 673 -13.93 42.90 129.44
C VAL A 673 -14.69 44.00 130.19
N ILE A 674 -15.39 44.90 129.49
CA ILE A 674 -16.20 45.95 130.14
C ILE A 674 -17.38 45.36 130.91
N ASP A 675 -18.05 44.34 130.36
CA ASP A 675 -19.11 43.59 131.05
C ASP A 675 -18.57 42.90 132.31
N GLU A 676 -17.37 42.30 132.23
CA GLU A 676 -16.68 41.71 133.38
C GLU A 676 -16.32 42.76 134.45
N ILE A 677 -15.78 43.92 134.05
CA ILE A 677 -15.49 45.04 134.97
C ILE A 677 -16.79 45.53 135.62
N ALA A 678 -17.88 45.66 134.88
CA ALA A 678 -19.18 46.06 135.40
C ALA A 678 -19.72 45.03 136.42
N PHE A 679 -19.57 43.73 136.14
CA PHE A 679 -19.93 42.66 137.07
C PHE A 679 -19.10 42.70 138.36
N GLN A 680 -17.78 42.83 138.24
CA GLN A 680 -16.86 42.97 139.39
C GLN A 680 -17.18 44.24 140.21
N THR A 681 -17.47 45.36 139.55
CA THR A 681 -17.85 46.62 140.21
C THR A 681 -19.18 46.49 140.95
N ASN A 682 -20.16 45.77 140.37
CA ASN A 682 -21.43 45.46 141.02
C ASN A 682 -21.25 44.57 142.28
N LEU A 683 -20.33 43.60 142.24
CA LEU A 683 -19.97 42.78 143.42
C LEU A 683 -19.23 43.58 144.51
N LEU A 684 -18.28 44.44 144.11
CA LEU A 684 -17.57 45.33 145.04
C LEU A 684 -18.53 46.32 145.71
N ALA A 685 -19.45 46.90 144.93
CA ALA A 685 -20.47 47.80 145.42
C ALA A 685 -21.47 47.09 146.35
N LEU A 686 -21.81 45.84 146.08
CA LEU A 686 -22.60 45.00 146.99
C LEU A 686 -21.85 44.77 148.32
N ASN A 687 -20.57 44.40 148.26
CA ASN A 687 -19.74 44.22 149.46
C ASN A 687 -19.63 45.52 150.26
N ALA A 688 -19.45 46.66 149.60
CA ALA A 688 -19.41 47.98 150.23
C ALA A 688 -20.76 48.38 150.85
N ALA A 689 -21.88 48.08 150.20
CA ALA A 689 -23.22 48.32 150.73
C ALA A 689 -23.51 47.46 151.97
N VAL A 690 -23.04 46.21 151.99
CA VAL A 690 -23.13 45.31 153.15
C VAL A 690 -22.28 45.83 154.31
N GLU A 691 -21.04 46.24 154.07
CA GLU A 691 -20.17 46.77 155.13
C GLU A 691 -20.66 48.13 155.66
N ALA A 692 -21.25 48.96 154.78
CA ALA A 692 -21.92 50.20 155.18
C ALA A 692 -23.18 49.94 156.02
N ALA A 693 -23.96 48.90 155.73
CA ALA A 693 -25.09 48.47 156.57
C ALA A 693 -24.60 47.92 157.93
N ARG A 694 -23.42 47.29 157.97
CA ARG A 694 -22.78 46.78 159.20
C ARG A 694 -22.29 47.88 160.13
N ALA A 695 -21.91 49.05 159.58
CA ALA A 695 -21.46 50.22 160.33
C ALA A 695 -22.61 51.08 160.94
N GLY A 696 -23.87 50.70 160.75
CA GLY A 696 -25.03 51.38 161.35
C GLY A 696 -25.20 52.84 160.89
N ASP A 697 -25.53 53.76 161.80
CA ASP A 697 -25.82 55.17 161.47
C ASP A 697 -24.63 55.92 160.84
N GLN A 698 -23.39 55.50 161.11
CA GLN A 698 -22.17 56.10 160.53
C GLN A 698 -21.94 55.69 159.07
N GLY A 699 -22.58 54.61 158.60
CA GLY A 699 -22.43 54.06 157.25
C GLY A 699 -23.45 54.58 156.22
N ARG A 700 -24.46 55.37 156.63
CA ARG A 700 -25.57 55.79 155.74
C ARG A 700 -25.10 56.50 154.47
N GLY A 701 -24.11 57.40 154.56
CA GLY A 701 -23.54 58.08 153.39
C GLY A 701 -22.84 57.11 152.43
N PHE A 702 -22.06 56.17 152.96
CA PHE A 702 -21.39 55.13 152.17
C PHE A 702 -22.36 54.13 151.55
N ALA A 703 -23.46 53.79 152.22
CA ALA A 703 -24.49 52.91 151.69
C ALA A 703 -25.20 53.51 150.46
N VAL A 704 -25.47 54.82 150.48
CA VAL A 704 -26.05 55.53 149.32
C VAL A 704 -25.08 55.54 148.15
N VAL A 705 -23.80 55.85 148.38
CA VAL A 705 -22.77 55.82 147.34
C VAL A 705 -22.58 54.41 146.79
N ALA A 706 -22.54 53.39 147.64
CA ALA A 706 -22.42 51.99 147.21
C ALA A 706 -23.63 51.54 146.38
N GLN A 707 -24.85 51.95 146.74
CA GLN A 707 -26.05 51.65 145.95
C GLN A 707 -26.03 52.37 144.60
N GLU A 708 -25.55 53.62 144.54
CA GLU A 708 -25.41 54.39 143.29
C GLU A 708 -24.34 53.77 142.37
N VAL A 709 -23.19 53.37 142.92
CA VAL A 709 -22.13 52.66 142.17
C VAL A 709 -22.65 51.32 141.66
N ARG A 710 -23.44 50.60 142.47
CA ARG A 710 -24.08 49.34 142.06
C ARG A 710 -25.06 49.55 140.92
N TYR A 711 -25.91 50.58 141.00
CA TYR A 711 -26.85 50.95 139.94
C TYR A 711 -26.11 51.31 138.64
N LEU A 712 -25.03 52.10 138.73
CA LEU A 712 -24.21 52.48 137.58
C LEU A 712 -23.49 51.26 136.96
N ALA A 713 -23.03 50.32 137.78
CA ALA A 713 -22.43 49.06 137.34
C ALA A 713 -23.45 48.16 136.63
N GLN A 714 -24.66 48.01 137.17
CA GLN A 714 -25.75 47.29 136.48
C GLN A 714 -26.14 47.96 135.16
N ARG A 715 -26.21 49.30 135.13
CA ARG A 715 -26.48 50.05 133.90
C ARG A 715 -25.37 49.86 132.87
N SER A 716 -24.10 49.82 133.31
CA SER A 716 -22.94 49.57 132.44
C SER A 716 -22.92 48.15 131.89
N ALA A 717 -23.26 47.14 132.71
CA ALA A 717 -23.38 45.75 132.26
C ALA A 717 -24.51 45.59 131.23
N ASN A 718 -25.66 46.21 131.46
CA ASN A 718 -26.77 46.19 130.49
C ASN A 718 -26.37 46.86 129.16
N ALA A 719 -25.74 48.04 129.22
CA ALA A 719 -25.24 48.73 128.03
C ALA A 719 -24.15 47.91 127.30
N ALA A 720 -23.21 47.30 128.03
CA ALA A 720 -22.20 46.42 127.46
C ALA A 720 -22.84 45.20 126.76
N LYS A 721 -23.88 44.61 127.36
CA LYS A 721 -24.63 43.49 126.77
C LYS A 721 -25.38 43.88 125.49
N GLU A 722 -25.99 45.06 125.45
CA GLU A 722 -26.62 45.61 124.23
C GLU A 722 -25.58 45.87 123.12
N ILE A 723 -24.46 46.53 123.45
CA ILE A 723 -23.37 46.76 122.50
C ILE A 723 -22.78 45.43 122.00
N LYS A 724 -22.59 44.45 122.89
CA LYS A 724 -22.12 43.11 122.52
C LYS A 724 -23.05 42.46 121.50
N GLY A 725 -24.37 42.56 121.70
CA GLY A 725 -25.37 42.09 120.73
C GLY A 725 -25.23 42.77 119.36
N LEU A 726 -25.12 44.11 119.33
CA LEU A 726 -24.96 44.88 118.10
C LEU A 726 -23.64 44.58 117.37
N ILE A 727 -22.54 44.40 118.09
CA ILE A 727 -21.26 44.05 117.51
C ILE A 727 -21.28 42.62 116.98
N GLN A 728 -21.89 41.68 117.70
CA GLN A 728 -22.01 40.29 117.26
C GLN A 728 -22.87 40.18 115.99
N ASP A 729 -23.96 40.96 115.90
CA ASP A 729 -24.73 41.10 114.67
C ASP A 729 -23.90 41.74 113.53
N SER A 730 -23.12 42.79 113.83
CA SER A 730 -22.22 43.42 112.86
C SER A 730 -21.14 42.48 112.35
N VAL A 731 -20.54 41.64 113.21
CA VAL A 731 -19.57 40.60 112.80
C VAL A 731 -20.24 39.61 111.85
N SER A 732 -21.44 39.14 112.19
CA SER A 732 -22.21 38.23 111.33
C SER A 732 -22.49 38.85 109.95
N LYS A 733 -22.93 40.11 109.91
CA LYS A 733 -23.17 40.84 108.65
C LYS A 733 -21.92 41.09 107.82
N VAL A 734 -20.78 41.35 108.46
CA VAL A 734 -19.50 41.49 107.75
C VAL A 734 -19.02 40.13 107.23
N GLU A 735 -19.20 39.03 107.96
CA GLU A 735 -18.89 37.68 107.48
C GLU A 735 -19.77 37.29 106.28
N GLU A 736 -21.08 37.55 106.35
CA GLU A 736 -22.02 37.37 105.23
C GLU A 736 -21.63 38.22 104.00
N GLY A 737 -21.29 39.50 104.21
CA GLY A 737 -20.80 40.39 103.17
C GLY A 737 -19.47 39.91 102.56
N THR A 738 -18.55 39.41 103.39
CA THR A 738 -17.27 38.85 102.93
C THR A 738 -17.49 37.62 102.04
N HIS A 739 -18.49 36.79 102.34
CA HIS A 739 -18.85 35.65 101.50
C HIS A 739 -19.38 36.09 100.13
N LEU A 740 -20.32 37.04 100.09
CA LEU A 740 -20.89 37.57 98.84
C LEU A 740 -19.84 38.24 97.95
N VAL A 741 -18.90 38.98 98.55
CA VAL A 741 -17.82 39.64 97.81
C VAL A 741 -16.79 38.62 97.30
N ASN A 742 -16.46 37.58 98.07
CA ASN A 742 -15.64 36.45 97.59
C ASN A 742 -16.29 35.74 96.40
N GLN A 743 -17.59 35.45 96.50
CA GLN A 743 -18.35 34.83 95.41
C GLN A 743 -18.35 35.73 94.16
N SER A 744 -18.50 37.04 94.34
CA SER A 744 -18.41 38.02 93.24
C SER A 744 -17.01 38.06 92.61
N GLY A 745 -15.95 37.85 93.39
CA GLY A 745 -14.58 37.73 92.89
C GLY A 745 -14.38 36.45 92.06
N ALA A 746 -14.96 35.34 92.50
CA ALA A 746 -14.92 34.08 91.76
C ALA A 746 -15.65 34.17 90.41
N THR A 747 -16.84 34.77 90.37
CA THR A 747 -17.60 34.96 89.12
C THR A 747 -16.89 35.88 88.14
N LEU A 748 -16.24 36.96 88.61
CA LEU A 748 -15.39 37.80 87.75
C LEU A 748 -14.22 37.02 87.14
N LYS A 749 -13.62 36.09 87.90
CA LYS A 749 -12.54 35.23 87.40
C LYS A 749 -13.03 34.27 86.32
N GLU A 750 -14.23 33.72 86.48
CA GLU A 750 -14.89 32.90 85.45
C GLU A 750 -15.21 33.72 84.19
N ILE A 751 -15.67 34.96 84.33
CA ILE A 751 -15.91 35.88 83.21
C ILE A 751 -14.62 36.13 82.43
N VAL A 752 -13.49 36.39 83.11
CA VAL A 752 -12.19 36.59 82.44
C VAL A 752 -11.80 35.36 81.60
N VAL A 753 -12.00 34.14 82.13
CA VAL A 753 -11.73 32.90 81.39
C VAL A 753 -12.68 32.73 80.21
N ALA A 754 -13.98 32.99 80.38
CA ALA A 754 -14.98 32.87 79.32
C ALA A 754 -14.73 33.87 78.18
N VAL A 755 -14.42 35.14 78.51
CA VAL A 755 -14.11 36.18 77.52
C VAL A 755 -12.81 35.88 76.79
N LYS A 756 -11.80 35.30 77.47
CA LYS A 756 -10.60 34.79 76.78
C LYS A 756 -10.96 33.75 75.73
N LYS A 757 -11.80 32.77 76.07
CA LYS A 757 -12.24 31.73 75.13
C LYS A 757 -13.00 32.31 73.92
N VAL A 758 -13.79 33.36 74.13
CA VAL A 758 -14.44 34.11 73.04
C VAL A 758 -13.42 34.80 72.14
N SER A 759 -12.41 35.46 72.72
CA SER A 759 -11.30 36.09 71.97
C SER A 759 -10.50 35.08 71.13
N ASP A 760 -10.25 33.89 71.67
CA ASP A 760 -9.57 32.80 70.95
C ASP A 760 -10.40 32.36 69.71
N ILE A 761 -11.71 32.09 69.88
CA ILE A 761 -12.62 31.73 68.76
C ILE A 761 -12.68 32.84 67.70
N ILE A 762 -12.76 34.10 68.11
CA ILE A 762 -12.80 35.22 67.17
C ILE A 762 -11.50 35.32 66.38
N SER A 763 -10.35 35.02 67.00
CA SER A 763 -9.07 34.99 66.30
C SER A 763 -9.01 33.86 65.27
N GLU A 764 -9.57 32.69 65.57
CA GLU A 764 -9.75 31.60 64.60
C GLU A 764 -10.65 32.02 63.43
N ILE A 765 -11.78 32.68 63.70
CA ILE A 765 -12.67 33.22 62.65
C ILE A 765 -11.91 34.21 61.76
N ALA A 766 -11.15 35.14 62.34
CA ALA A 766 -10.38 36.12 61.57
C ALA A 766 -9.27 35.47 60.72
N ALA A 767 -8.68 34.37 61.17
CA ALA A 767 -7.72 33.58 60.40
C ALA A 767 -8.43 32.84 59.25
N ALA A 768 -9.51 32.11 59.54
CA ALA A 768 -10.30 31.39 58.55
C ALA A 768 -10.88 32.32 57.47
N SER A 769 -11.36 33.52 57.84
CA SER A 769 -11.85 34.50 56.86
C SER A 769 -10.73 35.02 55.95
N ARG A 770 -9.50 35.20 56.45
CA ARG A 770 -8.36 35.59 55.59
C ARG A 770 -7.99 34.50 54.59
N GLU A 771 -8.04 33.24 55.04
CA GLU A 771 -7.81 32.08 54.18
C GLU A 771 -8.92 31.93 53.12
N GLN A 772 -10.19 32.13 53.50
CA GLN A 772 -11.31 32.18 52.55
C GLN A 772 -11.14 33.29 51.51
N THR A 773 -10.69 34.49 51.89
CA THR A 773 -10.40 35.56 50.93
C THR A 773 -9.34 35.13 49.93
N ALA A 774 -8.26 34.47 50.37
CA ALA A 774 -7.23 33.95 49.47
C ALA A 774 -7.79 32.86 48.53
N GLY A 775 -8.60 31.93 49.05
CA GLY A 775 -9.26 30.91 48.25
C GLY A 775 -10.22 31.50 47.21
N ILE A 776 -11.01 32.50 47.59
CA ILE A 776 -11.93 33.22 46.70
C ILE A 776 -11.17 33.97 45.60
N GLN A 777 -10.02 34.58 45.92
CA GLN A 777 -9.16 35.22 44.91
C GLN A 777 -8.64 34.21 43.87
N GLN A 778 -8.27 33.00 44.31
CA GLN A 778 -7.86 31.93 43.40
C GLN A 778 -9.03 31.48 42.50
N VAL A 779 -10.23 31.30 43.06
CA VAL A 779 -11.43 30.99 42.26
C VAL A 779 -11.73 32.10 41.26
N ASN A 780 -11.58 33.38 41.64
CA ASN A 780 -11.74 34.51 40.72
C ASN A 780 -10.77 34.45 39.53
N LYS A 781 -9.53 34.03 39.76
CA LYS A 781 -8.55 33.81 38.68
C LYS A 781 -9.00 32.72 37.72
N VAL A 782 -9.57 31.63 38.24
CA VAL A 782 -10.13 30.54 37.42
C VAL A 782 -11.36 31.01 36.64
N VAL A 783 -12.25 31.79 37.24
CA VAL A 783 -13.41 32.38 36.54
C VAL A 783 -12.96 33.28 35.39
N ALA A 784 -11.91 34.08 35.57
CA ALA A 784 -11.33 34.89 34.50
C ALA A 784 -10.74 34.03 33.37
N GLN A 785 -10.08 32.92 33.68
CA GLN A 785 -9.60 31.97 32.66
C GLN A 785 -10.76 31.27 31.93
N LEU A 786 -11.83 30.92 32.64
CA LEU A 786 -13.03 30.36 32.03
C LEU A 786 -13.73 31.36 31.11
N ASP A 787 -13.72 32.65 31.44
CA ASP A 787 -14.22 33.71 30.55
C ASP A 787 -13.37 33.82 29.28
N GLU A 788 -12.04 33.83 29.41
CA GLU A 788 -11.13 33.82 28.25
C GLU A 788 -11.38 32.61 27.34
N MET A 789 -11.49 31.40 27.92
CA MET A 789 -11.83 30.20 27.15
C MET A 789 -13.23 30.28 26.51
N THR A 790 -14.18 30.91 27.18
CA THR A 790 -15.55 31.10 26.63
C THR A 790 -15.53 32.04 25.43
N GLN A 791 -14.72 33.11 25.48
CA GLN A 791 -14.50 34.00 24.32
C GLN A 791 -13.77 33.29 23.18
N GLN A 792 -12.75 32.48 23.48
CA GLN A 792 -12.08 31.65 22.47
C GLN A 792 -13.03 30.64 21.82
N ASN A 793 -13.91 30.01 22.61
CA ASN A 793 -14.94 29.12 22.10
C ASN A 793 -15.90 29.85 21.16
N ALA A 794 -16.29 31.08 21.47
CA ALA A 794 -17.13 31.89 20.58
C ALA A 794 -16.42 32.17 19.24
N ALA A 795 -15.13 32.51 19.26
CA ALA A 795 -14.34 32.70 18.05
C ALA A 795 -14.21 31.40 17.23
N LEU A 796 -13.96 30.26 17.89
CA LEU A 796 -13.88 28.95 17.24
C LEU A 796 -15.21 28.54 16.60
N VAL A 797 -16.34 28.85 17.24
CA VAL A 797 -17.67 28.62 16.68
C VAL A 797 -17.88 29.43 15.40
N GLU A 798 -17.44 30.69 15.37
CA GLU A 798 -17.53 31.56 14.19
C GLU A 798 -16.64 31.05 13.04
N GLU A 799 -15.39 30.67 13.34
CA GLU A 799 -14.46 30.09 12.37
C GLU A 799 -14.99 28.77 11.79
N ALA A 800 -15.48 27.87 12.64
CA ALA A 800 -16.01 26.58 12.22
C ALA A 800 -17.31 26.73 11.41
N SER A 801 -18.14 27.73 11.74
CA SER A 801 -19.34 28.07 10.96
C SER A 801 -18.96 28.56 9.56
N THR A 802 -17.97 29.44 9.47
CA THR A 802 -17.42 29.93 8.20
C THR A 802 -16.84 28.79 7.36
N ALA A 803 -16.02 27.92 7.97
CA ALA A 803 -15.45 26.75 7.30
C ALA A 803 -16.53 25.80 6.76
N SER A 804 -17.60 25.56 7.54
CA SER A 804 -18.73 24.73 7.12
C SER A 804 -19.50 25.35 5.94
N ALA A 805 -19.68 26.68 5.94
CA ALA A 805 -20.29 27.39 4.82
C ALA A 805 -19.44 27.28 3.55
N THR A 806 -18.11 27.47 3.66
CA THR A 806 -17.19 27.29 2.54
C THR A 806 -17.18 25.85 2.03
N MET A 807 -17.19 24.84 2.91
CA MET A 807 -17.29 23.43 2.49
C MET A 807 -18.57 23.18 1.69
N LYS A 808 -19.70 23.72 2.14
CA LYS A 808 -20.98 23.60 1.43
C LYS A 808 -20.92 24.22 0.03
N GLU A 809 -20.28 25.39 -0.09
CA GLU A 809 -20.06 26.04 -1.39
C GLU A 809 -19.14 25.22 -2.30
N GLN A 810 -18.01 24.72 -1.78
CA GLN A 810 -17.08 23.87 -2.54
C GLN A 810 -17.74 22.59 -3.05
N VAL A 811 -18.57 21.96 -2.21
CA VAL A 811 -19.33 20.78 -2.59
C VAL A 811 -20.39 21.10 -3.64
N GLN A 812 -21.04 22.26 -3.57
CA GLN A 812 -21.97 22.71 -4.59
C GLN A 812 -21.27 22.91 -5.94
N MET A 813 -20.10 23.56 -5.96
CA MET A 813 -19.28 23.69 -7.17
C MET A 813 -18.83 22.33 -7.71
N LEU A 814 -18.45 21.39 -6.84
CA LEU A 814 -18.11 20.03 -7.25
C LEU A 814 -19.30 19.31 -7.89
N LYS A 815 -20.49 19.44 -7.30
CA LYS A 815 -21.73 18.90 -7.88
C LYS A 815 -22.01 19.49 -9.26
N GLU A 816 -21.81 20.79 -9.45
CA GLU A 816 -21.98 21.46 -10.74
C GLU A 816 -20.97 20.97 -11.79
N HIS A 817 -19.69 20.86 -11.46
CA HIS A 817 -18.69 20.30 -12.38
C HIS A 817 -18.98 18.86 -12.78
N VAL A 818 -19.44 18.05 -11.83
CA VAL A 818 -19.71 16.64 -12.06
C VAL A 818 -21.09 16.41 -12.71
N ALA A 819 -21.98 17.40 -12.66
CA ALA A 819 -23.28 17.38 -13.34
C ALA A 819 -23.17 17.41 -14.87
N PHE A 820 -22.04 17.90 -15.42
CA PHE A 820 -21.73 17.80 -16.84
C PHE A 820 -21.77 16.34 -17.33
N PHE A 821 -21.33 15.40 -16.48
CA PHE A 821 -21.28 13.99 -16.85
C PHE A 821 -22.63 13.28 -16.64
N ASN A 822 -23.22 12.83 -17.74
CA ASN A 822 -24.33 11.90 -17.76
C ASN A 822 -23.80 10.46 -17.59
N THR A 823 -24.05 9.90 -16.42
CA THR A 823 -23.73 8.51 -16.07
C THR A 823 -24.91 7.55 -16.24
N GLY A 824 -26.01 8.04 -16.82
CA GLY A 824 -27.25 7.29 -16.99
C GLY A 824 -28.03 7.13 -15.69
N LYS A 825 -29.29 6.68 -15.80
CA LYS A 825 -30.10 6.26 -14.64
C LYS A 825 -29.67 4.86 -14.19
N GLY A 826 -28.39 4.69 -13.87
CA GLY A 826 -27.86 3.47 -13.30
C GLY A 826 -28.03 3.50 -11.79
N THR A 827 -29.08 2.86 -11.28
CA THR A 827 -29.12 2.43 -9.88
C THR A 827 -27.92 1.50 -9.67
N ILE A 828 -26.83 2.01 -9.10
CA ILE A 828 -25.81 1.15 -8.53
C ILE A 828 -26.53 0.32 -7.46
N PRO A 829 -26.46 -1.02 -7.47
CA PRO A 829 -26.96 -1.81 -6.36
C PRO A 829 -26.26 -1.29 -5.10
N SER A 830 -27.03 -0.74 -4.16
CA SER A 830 -26.57 -0.35 -2.83
C SER A 830 -26.02 -1.58 -2.10
N ALA A 831 -24.80 -1.97 -2.45
CA ALA A 831 -24.05 -3.05 -1.84
C ALA A 831 -22.69 -2.52 -1.37
N VAL A 832 -22.65 -1.26 -0.93
CA VAL A 832 -21.69 -0.81 0.07
C VAL A 832 -22.46 -0.76 1.39
N ASN A 833 -22.50 -1.93 2.03
CA ASN A 833 -22.69 -2.17 3.45
C ASN A 833 -23.20 -0.95 4.27
N SER A 834 -24.52 -0.74 4.27
CA SER A 834 -25.19 0.25 5.14
C SER A 834 -25.24 -0.17 6.61
N LYS A 835 -24.44 -1.15 7.05
CA LYS A 835 -24.36 -1.55 8.47
C LYS A 835 -23.81 -0.46 9.39
N ASN A 836 -23.25 0.63 8.86
CA ASN A 836 -22.85 1.80 9.66
C ASN A 836 -23.73 3.05 9.47
N ALA A 837 -24.79 3.00 8.67
CA ALA A 837 -25.69 4.15 8.47
C ALA A 837 -26.83 4.24 9.51
N ALA A 838 -26.91 3.28 10.45
CA ALA A 838 -27.93 3.24 11.50
C ALA A 838 -27.35 3.39 12.92
N ALA A 839 -26.15 3.97 13.05
CA ALA A 839 -25.57 4.36 14.33
C ALA A 839 -25.18 5.85 14.34
N SER A 840 -25.98 6.72 13.72
CA SER A 840 -26.03 8.13 14.12
C SER A 840 -26.82 8.21 15.43
N THR A 841 -26.19 7.76 16.51
CA THR A 841 -26.53 8.30 17.82
C THR A 841 -26.22 9.79 17.72
N PRO A 842 -27.16 10.70 18.01
CA PRO A 842 -26.85 12.12 18.00
C PRO A 842 -25.60 12.35 18.84
N TRP A 843 -24.64 13.14 18.35
CA TRP A 843 -23.42 13.50 19.10
C TRP A 843 -23.75 14.14 20.46
N PHE A 844 -24.99 14.57 20.67
CA PHE A 844 -25.50 14.99 21.97
C PHE A 844 -26.84 14.34 22.28
N LYS A 845 -26.85 13.41 23.25
CA LYS A 845 -28.06 13.20 24.05
C LYS A 845 -28.24 14.44 24.93
N GLU A 846 -29.37 15.09 24.77
CA GLU A 846 -29.92 16.07 25.69
C GLU A 846 -29.78 15.54 27.13
N PRO A 847 -29.09 16.24 28.06
CA PRO A 847 -29.12 15.83 29.45
C PRO A 847 -30.54 16.05 29.94
N ALA A 848 -31.22 14.96 30.30
CA ALA A 848 -32.49 15.01 30.98
C ALA A 848 -32.31 15.89 32.23
N ASN A 849 -33.08 16.97 32.29
CA ASN A 849 -33.11 17.92 33.39
C ASN A 849 -33.67 17.23 34.64
N ASN A 850 -32.84 16.42 35.31
CA ASN A 850 -33.16 15.76 36.57
C ASN A 850 -32.56 16.57 37.72
N PHE A 851 -33.10 17.76 37.95
CA PHE A 851 -33.12 18.34 39.30
C PHE A 851 -34.16 17.57 40.13
N ALA A 852 -33.81 16.34 40.51
CA ALA A 852 -34.50 15.63 41.58
C ALA A 852 -33.77 15.95 42.88
N THR A 853 -34.46 16.69 43.75
CA THR A 853 -34.11 16.96 45.15
C THR A 853 -33.64 15.69 45.87
N SER A 854 -32.34 15.54 46.09
CA SER A 854 -31.81 14.60 47.07
C SER A 854 -31.54 15.35 48.37
N THR A 855 -32.12 14.83 49.45
CA THR A 855 -31.90 15.29 50.82
C THR A 855 -30.45 15.04 51.25
N PRO A 856 -29.86 15.91 52.09
CA PRO A 856 -28.46 15.78 52.51
C PRO A 856 -28.30 14.62 53.50
N LYS A 857 -27.34 13.73 53.22
CA LYS A 857 -26.81 12.76 54.19
C LYS A 857 -25.61 13.40 54.91
N PRO A 858 -25.40 13.12 56.21
CA PRO A 858 -24.34 13.76 56.98
C PRO A 858 -22.95 13.28 56.55
N MET A 859 -22.03 14.24 56.47
CA MET A 859 -20.59 14.07 56.25
C MET A 859 -19.98 13.14 57.29
N VAL A 860 -19.30 12.09 56.82
CA VAL A 860 -18.28 11.37 57.58
C VAL A 860 -16.94 11.96 57.16
N SER A 861 -16.18 12.43 58.14
CA SER A 861 -14.80 12.88 58.00
C SER A 861 -13.88 11.70 57.75
N SER A 862 -13.11 11.77 56.67
CA SER A 862 -11.80 11.12 56.59
C SER A 862 -10.91 12.01 55.74
N ASP A 863 -9.82 12.47 56.36
CA ASP A 863 -8.58 12.85 55.70
C ASP A 863 -8.28 11.86 54.56
N ASP A 864 -7.99 12.38 53.37
CA ASP A 864 -6.64 12.26 52.83
C ASP A 864 -6.48 13.04 51.52
N ASN A 865 -5.27 13.56 51.46
CA ASN A 865 -4.64 14.43 50.49
C ASN A 865 -4.37 13.67 49.19
N ASP A 866 -4.87 14.14 48.04
CA ASP A 866 -4.32 13.82 46.72
C ASP A 866 -4.66 14.95 45.75
N GLY A 867 -3.70 15.88 45.62
CA GLY A 867 -3.68 16.91 44.61
C GLY A 867 -3.38 16.31 43.24
N TRP A 868 -4.34 16.41 42.33
CA TRP A 868 -4.09 16.39 40.90
C TRP A 868 -3.59 17.78 40.49
N GLU A 869 -2.28 17.93 40.30
CA GLU A 869 -1.68 19.01 39.52
C GLU A 869 -1.09 18.43 38.23
N ASP A 870 -1.86 18.52 37.14
CA ASP A 870 -1.39 18.96 35.82
C ASP A 870 -2.59 19.04 34.87
N PHE A 871 -3.22 20.22 34.81
CA PHE A 871 -3.73 20.84 33.59
C PHE A 871 -4.06 22.33 33.78
#